data_AF-A0A563CCX1-F1
#
_entry.id   AF-A0A563CCX1-F1
#
_cell.length_a   1.000
_cell.length_b   1.000
_cell.length_c   1.000
_cell.angle_alpha   90.00
_cell.angle_beta   90.00
_cell.angle_gamma   90.00
#
_symmetry.space_group_name_H-M   'P 1'
#
loop_
_entity.id
_entity.type
_entity.pdbx_description
1 polymer ?
#
loop_
_entity_poly.entity_id
_entity_poly.type
_entity_poly.pdbx_seq_one_letter_code
_entity_poly.pdbx_strand_id
1 'polypeptide(L)'
;MSRWHITLIYATVLFLFYILFGLILSNDFVDGYFALFATLKELGVVIEYIGLLFAVQIPIFILLLEKIRDSGDIRRLSLLGVIYFREILATYIILSFLLLFSPRASYYYFPTIAITVVSSYAIIQSIQLLFKVDQLKQREVRYIEKLTRRSLTVSELIRTSSNNFFTDLKNSLYVTHGLFASKHDKNESKKTYSIRASRVGVIKSINVKKLDEIIIREYYNKAPQIIEEQQLVGQPSDRDAVQLALSTRPGSDIKDQSKIMELILPDNSPAPHKRLERDLLDCIKMDPDYVDSPNRQLEVLVKGLRKQLRGAIEKDDEIAVDDVLVIYETLANTMAEEYSGKDDNLDYTTTKSEFEQIFIFSDSVSRYLQSTVDIIDEAFFYALRTERRDATKSIISSVYRSLLNVFDSFNIVVAARLEKIFTHAMSRTIYDTTLENTHYKEYVLELLAFRLKEHTGLLLYNYRECDESSSFSREQLEQWLNDRLSNMTSFLLDTYKKSQTSAFKEVKSIFNEVESGYRLYRQEMEELVWTARCRLFMVAAYIHDRTDLTREQEDIKKIIDDCLSGFYAQDLTKILVKCIDNNYASEWHFDIYDLPADRKMHLVPDFNPRLKSLWIERMLALDSIPEDIEHYGRDDIARTGAFSDFTTREEKPFIIRRLTEMEEQGKDVSMLTELVKTFINERMRYEDEKLIAAPLDQDKIIEFKEGVLAGYKEYALALSVFAPNGHLKTTKKTTKATEGFLSYGWSQIQDKYGFVKDWHIGTIHQPHSYGSEIAESENKHILESLFSKPSKIDNFEEWLKRLRRSRNKSWLIVSVRTADWYMISDRKDDIGKQIKSDFSTGDMSFKGLKQVVPIYHVYDNYLPKGLYAVSVDDLGRLEIADNKDEPIEISIDAYSDNERLLEGTLEIQPDWLIEKGDKTTQKFFLKTQVRMFIRHAFRYRPKGKRSTFYYPINNKDDN
;
A
#
# COMPACT_ATOMS: atom_id res chain seq x y z
N MET A 1 -37.72 -22.21 -24.51
CA MET A 1 -38.42 -22.79 -25.68
C MET A 1 -37.58 -22.54 -26.92
N SER A 2 -37.20 -23.58 -27.68
CA SER A 2 -36.41 -23.36 -28.89
C SER A 2 -37.25 -22.57 -29.90
N ARG A 3 -36.62 -21.62 -30.63
CA ARG A 3 -37.29 -20.77 -31.62
C ARG A 3 -38.09 -21.58 -32.66
N TRP A 4 -37.69 -22.82 -32.93
CA TRP A 4 -38.39 -23.77 -33.79
C TRP A 4 -39.79 -24.17 -33.30
N HIS A 5 -40.01 -24.27 -31.98
CA HIS A 5 -41.32 -24.63 -31.44
C HIS A 5 -42.34 -23.51 -31.65
N ILE A 6 -41.91 -22.25 -31.56
CA ILE A 6 -42.77 -21.09 -31.80
C ILE A 6 -43.17 -21.03 -33.27
N THR A 7 -42.23 -21.23 -34.20
CA THR A 7 -42.52 -21.27 -35.64
C THR A 7 -43.47 -22.40 -36.01
N LEU A 8 -43.33 -23.57 -35.36
CA LEU A 8 -44.21 -24.72 -35.58
C LEU A 8 -45.65 -24.45 -35.08
N ILE A 9 -45.80 -23.84 -33.90
CA ILE A 9 -47.10 -23.38 -33.39
C ILE A 9 -47.72 -22.36 -34.36
N TYR A 10 -46.93 -21.39 -34.82
CA TYR A 10 -47.38 -20.36 -35.76
C TYR A 10 -47.86 -20.94 -37.09
N ALA A 11 -47.11 -21.90 -37.65
CA ALA A 11 -47.48 -22.61 -38.87
C ALA A 11 -48.79 -23.40 -38.69
N THR A 12 -48.96 -24.03 -37.53
CA THR A 12 -50.17 -24.80 -37.19
C THR A 12 -51.39 -23.89 -37.10
N VAL A 13 -51.24 -22.71 -36.47
CA VAL A 13 -52.30 -21.69 -36.38
C VAL A 13 -52.66 -21.13 -37.75
N LEU A 14 -51.67 -20.79 -38.59
CA LEU A 14 -51.90 -20.32 -39.96
C LEU A 14 -52.64 -21.36 -40.81
N PHE A 15 -52.30 -22.64 -40.64
CA PHE A 15 -52.96 -23.75 -41.32
C PHE A 15 -54.41 -23.94 -40.85
N LEU A 16 -54.65 -23.87 -39.53
CA LEU A 16 -56.01 -23.93 -38.95
C LEU A 16 -56.88 -22.77 -39.43
N PHE A 17 -56.34 -21.55 -39.46
CA PHE A 17 -57.04 -20.39 -40.01
C PHE A 17 -57.34 -20.56 -41.49
N TYR A 18 -56.38 -21.05 -42.28
CA TYR A 18 -56.58 -21.34 -43.70
C TYR A 18 -57.74 -22.32 -43.95
N ILE A 19 -57.82 -23.41 -43.18
CA ILE A 19 -58.93 -24.37 -43.27
C ILE A 19 -60.26 -23.74 -42.83
N LEU A 20 -60.27 -23.03 -41.69
CA LEU A 20 -61.47 -22.41 -41.14
C LEU A 20 -62.04 -21.35 -42.10
N PHE A 21 -61.16 -20.49 -42.63
CA PHE A 21 -61.53 -19.41 -43.55
C PHE A 21 -62.00 -19.96 -44.89
N GLY A 22 -61.33 -21.00 -45.41
CA GLY A 22 -61.76 -21.69 -46.63
C GLY A 22 -63.09 -22.45 -46.48
N LEU A 23 -63.40 -22.99 -45.29
CA LEU A 23 -64.70 -23.59 -44.97
C LEU A 23 -65.81 -22.53 -44.93
N ILE A 24 -65.59 -21.41 -44.23
CA ILE A 24 -66.56 -20.30 -44.13
C ILE A 24 -66.86 -19.70 -45.52
N LEU A 25 -65.85 -19.58 -46.38
CA LEU A 25 -65.97 -19.05 -47.73
C LEU A 25 -66.47 -20.07 -48.77
N SER A 26 -66.52 -21.36 -48.41
CA SER A 26 -67.12 -22.40 -49.27
C SER A 26 -68.65 -22.42 -49.22
N ASN A 27 -69.25 -21.59 -48.35
CA ASN A 27 -70.69 -21.36 -48.29
C ASN A 27 -71.10 -20.33 -49.35
N ASP A 28 -72.14 -20.63 -50.14
CA ASP A 28 -72.65 -19.81 -51.26
C ASP A 28 -73.06 -18.37 -50.87
N PHE A 29 -73.12 -18.07 -49.57
CA PHE A 29 -73.45 -16.75 -49.01
C PHE A 29 -72.41 -15.66 -49.35
N VAL A 30 -71.12 -16.01 -49.47
CA VAL A 30 -70.04 -15.01 -49.60
C VAL A 30 -69.76 -14.62 -51.05
N ASP A 31 -69.98 -15.53 -52.00
CA ASP A 31 -69.80 -15.29 -53.44
C ASP A 31 -70.76 -14.20 -53.99
N GLY A 32 -71.87 -13.90 -53.27
CA GLY A 32 -72.85 -12.89 -53.65
C GLY A 32 -72.58 -11.45 -53.15
N TYR A 33 -71.83 -11.27 -52.05
CA TYR A 33 -71.64 -9.95 -51.42
C TYR A 33 -70.27 -9.30 -51.69
N PHE A 34 -69.27 -10.07 -52.13
CA PHE A 34 -67.91 -9.59 -52.37
C PHE A 34 -67.52 -9.63 -53.85
N ALA A 35 -68.23 -8.88 -54.70
CA ALA A 35 -67.98 -8.80 -56.15
C ALA A 35 -66.56 -8.33 -56.51
N LEU A 36 -65.91 -7.57 -55.62
CA LEU A 36 -64.54 -7.05 -55.79
C LEU A 36 -63.45 -8.16 -55.73
N PHE A 37 -63.78 -9.32 -55.17
CA PHE A 37 -62.87 -10.46 -55.04
C PHE A 37 -63.06 -11.49 -56.17
N ALA A 38 -64.13 -11.40 -56.98
CA ALA A 38 -64.40 -12.35 -58.06
C ALA A 38 -63.27 -12.43 -59.12
N THR A 39 -62.46 -11.38 -59.25
CA THR A 39 -61.27 -11.28 -60.12
C THR A 39 -60.08 -12.12 -59.64
N LEU A 40 -60.06 -12.56 -58.38
CA LEU A 40 -59.01 -13.40 -57.79
C LEU A 40 -59.31 -14.91 -57.89
N LYS A 41 -60.36 -15.30 -58.63
CA LYS A 41 -60.68 -16.73 -58.88
C LYS A 41 -59.65 -17.42 -59.80
N GLU A 42 -58.89 -16.64 -60.57
CA GLU A 42 -57.82 -17.15 -61.42
C GLU A 42 -56.45 -17.06 -60.74
N LEU A 43 -55.77 -18.19 -60.63
CA LEU A 43 -54.44 -18.30 -60.05
C LEU A 43 -53.41 -17.39 -60.77
N GLY A 44 -53.56 -17.18 -62.08
CA GLY A 44 -52.68 -16.30 -62.86
C GLY A 44 -52.73 -14.84 -62.41
N VAL A 45 -53.93 -14.30 -62.19
CA VAL A 45 -54.16 -12.93 -61.69
C VAL A 45 -53.62 -12.76 -60.27
N VAL A 46 -53.78 -13.80 -59.42
CA VAL A 46 -53.23 -13.81 -58.05
C VAL A 46 -51.69 -13.78 -58.07
N ILE A 47 -51.06 -14.57 -58.95
CA ILE A 47 -49.60 -14.61 -59.10
C ILE A 47 -49.08 -13.26 -59.62
N GLU A 48 -49.74 -12.64 -60.60
CA GLU A 48 -49.36 -11.30 -61.09
C GLU A 48 -49.45 -10.23 -60.00
N TYR A 49 -50.52 -10.25 -59.19
CA TYR A 49 -50.70 -9.32 -58.08
C TYR A 49 -49.61 -9.48 -57.01
N ILE A 50 -49.28 -10.72 -56.63
CA ILE A 50 -48.19 -11.03 -55.71
C ILE A 50 -46.83 -10.62 -56.32
N GLY A 51 -46.65 -10.85 -57.63
CA GLY A 51 -45.47 -10.42 -58.37
C GLY A 51 -45.27 -8.90 -58.33
N LEU A 52 -46.34 -8.12 -58.48
CA LEU A 52 -46.31 -6.66 -58.38
C LEU A 52 -45.93 -6.18 -56.97
N LEU A 53 -46.45 -6.83 -55.93
CA LEU A 53 -46.08 -6.57 -54.53
C LEU A 53 -44.58 -6.82 -54.30
N PHE A 54 -44.06 -7.95 -54.76
CA PHE A 54 -42.64 -8.26 -54.63
C PHE A 54 -41.75 -7.34 -55.47
N ALA A 55 -42.21 -6.88 -56.64
CA ALA A 55 -41.48 -5.92 -57.46
C ALA A 55 -41.26 -4.57 -56.77
N VAL A 56 -42.16 -4.16 -55.87
CA VAL A 56 -42.00 -2.96 -55.02
C VAL A 56 -41.16 -3.27 -53.78
N GLN A 57 -41.40 -4.43 -53.17
CA GLN A 57 -40.79 -4.80 -51.89
C GLN A 57 -39.29 -5.13 -52.00
N ILE A 58 -38.87 -5.84 -53.05
CA ILE A 58 -37.47 -6.26 -53.25
C ILE A 58 -36.52 -5.05 -53.34
N PRO A 59 -36.78 -4.01 -54.16
CA PRO A 59 -35.95 -2.81 -54.19
C PRO A 59 -35.85 -2.09 -52.85
N ILE A 60 -36.95 -1.98 -52.11
CA ILE A 60 -36.96 -1.35 -50.77
C ILE A 60 -36.08 -2.14 -49.80
N PHE A 61 -36.12 -3.47 -49.84
CA PHE A 61 -35.25 -4.31 -49.02
C PHE A 61 -33.79 -4.25 -49.44
N ILE A 62 -33.48 -4.15 -50.73
CA ILE A 62 -32.11 -3.95 -51.20
C ILE A 62 -31.56 -2.62 -50.68
N LEU A 63 -32.32 -1.52 -50.83
CA LEU A 63 -31.96 -0.21 -50.28
C LEU A 63 -31.78 -0.24 -48.76
N LEU A 64 -32.64 -0.96 -48.04
CA LEU A 64 -32.50 -1.16 -46.60
C LEU A 64 -31.22 -1.93 -46.27
N LEU A 65 -30.91 -3.01 -46.99
CA LEU A 65 -29.71 -3.82 -46.78
C LEU A 65 -28.43 -3.05 -47.11
N GLU A 66 -28.42 -2.23 -48.15
CA GLU A 66 -27.30 -1.32 -48.47
C GLU A 66 -27.11 -0.28 -47.37
N LYS A 67 -28.19 0.37 -46.92
CA LYS A 67 -28.12 1.34 -45.83
C LYS A 67 -27.68 0.69 -44.50
N ILE A 68 -28.10 -0.55 -44.24
CA ILE A 68 -27.64 -1.36 -43.09
C ILE A 68 -26.16 -1.69 -43.23
N ARG A 69 -25.72 -2.11 -44.42
CA ARG A 69 -24.32 -2.38 -44.72
C ARG A 69 -23.47 -1.13 -44.46
N ASP A 70 -23.92 0.06 -44.86
CA ASP A 70 -23.10 1.26 -44.76
C ASP A 70 -23.18 1.97 -43.39
N SER A 71 -24.09 1.55 -42.51
CA SER A 71 -24.35 2.20 -41.22
C SER A 71 -23.50 1.73 -40.02
N GLY A 72 -22.47 0.91 -40.28
CA GLY A 72 -21.50 0.46 -39.28
C GLY A 72 -21.99 -0.67 -38.36
N ASP A 73 -21.05 -1.24 -37.59
CA ASP A 73 -21.25 -2.54 -36.92
C ASP A 73 -22.32 -2.51 -35.80
N ILE A 74 -22.48 -1.38 -35.10
CA ILE A 74 -23.48 -1.24 -34.01
C ILE A 74 -24.90 -1.21 -34.58
N ARG A 75 -25.12 -0.47 -35.67
CA ARG A 75 -26.43 -0.35 -36.30
C ARG A 75 -26.87 -1.64 -36.98
N ARG A 76 -25.92 -2.41 -37.51
CA ARG A 76 -26.18 -3.77 -38.01
C ARG A 76 -26.68 -4.70 -36.91
N LEU A 77 -26.07 -4.66 -35.72
CA LEU A 77 -26.45 -5.48 -34.57
C LEU A 77 -27.85 -5.15 -34.05
N SER A 78 -28.21 -3.87 -33.92
CA SER A 78 -29.53 -3.45 -33.44
C SER A 78 -30.65 -3.79 -34.42
N LEU A 79 -30.39 -3.68 -35.73
CA LEU A 79 -31.41 -3.90 -36.77
C LEU A 79 -31.75 -5.37 -37.02
N LEU A 80 -30.80 -6.29 -36.77
CA LEU A 80 -31.03 -7.75 -36.83
C LEU A 80 -32.10 -8.25 -35.85
N GLY A 81 -32.40 -7.46 -34.79
CA GLY A 81 -33.42 -7.79 -33.79
C GLY A 81 -34.76 -7.07 -33.94
N VAL A 82 -34.91 -6.15 -34.91
CA VAL A 82 -36.06 -5.22 -34.99
C VAL A 82 -37.04 -5.55 -36.12
N ILE A 83 -36.58 -6.06 -37.26
CA ILE A 83 -37.46 -6.60 -38.29
C ILE A 83 -37.43 -8.13 -38.20
N TYR A 84 -38.58 -8.75 -37.99
CA TYR A 84 -38.80 -10.19 -38.02
C TYR A 84 -38.64 -10.75 -39.45
N PHE A 85 -37.51 -10.50 -40.12
CA PHE A 85 -37.24 -10.88 -41.51
C PHE A 85 -37.38 -12.37 -41.73
N ARG A 86 -36.92 -13.16 -40.76
CA ARG A 86 -37.00 -14.62 -40.81
C ARG A 86 -38.44 -15.10 -40.72
N GLU A 87 -39.24 -14.49 -39.85
CA GLU A 87 -40.64 -14.82 -39.66
C GLU A 87 -41.48 -14.34 -40.85
N ILE A 88 -41.20 -13.16 -41.40
CA ILE A 88 -41.80 -12.64 -42.63
C ILE A 88 -41.49 -13.60 -43.80
N LEU A 89 -40.23 -14.01 -43.97
CA LEU A 89 -39.84 -14.96 -45.01
C LEU A 89 -40.49 -16.33 -44.82
N ALA A 90 -40.51 -16.85 -43.59
CA ALA A 90 -41.19 -18.11 -43.26
C ALA A 90 -42.70 -18.01 -43.53
N THR A 91 -43.32 -16.88 -43.22
CA THR A 91 -44.74 -16.61 -43.49
C THR A 91 -45.00 -16.57 -44.99
N TYR A 92 -44.13 -15.95 -45.80
CA TYR A 92 -44.24 -15.99 -47.26
C TYR A 92 -44.09 -17.41 -47.80
N ILE A 93 -43.13 -18.20 -47.31
CA ILE A 93 -42.94 -19.59 -47.75
C ILE A 93 -44.19 -20.42 -47.44
N ILE A 94 -44.73 -20.31 -46.23
CA ILE A 94 -45.94 -21.04 -45.80
C ILE A 94 -47.17 -20.59 -46.61
N LEU A 95 -47.41 -19.28 -46.74
CA LEU A 95 -48.56 -18.76 -47.47
C LEU A 95 -48.47 -19.05 -48.98
N SER A 96 -47.27 -19.01 -49.56
CA SER A 96 -47.04 -19.40 -50.97
C SER A 96 -47.28 -20.88 -51.19
N PHE A 97 -46.89 -21.74 -50.23
CA PHE A 97 -47.21 -23.17 -50.25
C PHE A 97 -48.72 -23.41 -50.16
N LEU A 98 -49.42 -22.69 -49.27
CA LEU A 98 -50.88 -22.76 -49.17
C LEU A 98 -51.60 -22.29 -50.44
N LEU A 99 -51.04 -21.30 -51.15
CA LEU A 99 -51.52 -20.89 -52.48
C LEU A 99 -51.39 -21.99 -53.53
N LEU A 100 -50.23 -22.66 -53.59
CA LEU A 100 -49.93 -23.70 -54.57
C LEU A 100 -50.76 -24.98 -54.36
N PHE A 101 -51.09 -25.32 -53.12
CA PHE A 101 -51.82 -26.54 -52.76
C PHE A 101 -53.30 -26.32 -52.42
N SER A 102 -53.88 -25.20 -52.90
CA SER A 102 -55.28 -24.86 -52.58
C SER A 102 -56.30 -25.74 -53.32
N PRO A 103 -57.28 -26.35 -52.62
CA PRO A 103 -58.20 -27.32 -53.21
C PRO A 103 -59.32 -26.70 -54.07
N ARG A 104 -59.62 -25.41 -53.90
CA ARG A 104 -60.62 -24.64 -54.67
C ARG A 104 -60.23 -23.17 -54.77
N ALA A 105 -60.76 -22.47 -55.77
CA ALA A 105 -60.48 -21.04 -55.98
C ALA A 105 -60.84 -20.15 -54.78
N SER A 106 -61.86 -20.51 -54.00
CA SER A 106 -62.23 -19.78 -52.77
C SER A 106 -61.16 -19.83 -51.67
N TYR A 107 -60.22 -20.77 -51.74
CA TYR A 107 -59.11 -20.86 -50.79
C TYR A 107 -57.94 -19.92 -51.15
N TYR A 108 -57.92 -19.32 -52.35
CA TYR A 108 -56.88 -18.35 -52.74
C TYR A 108 -57.01 -17.02 -51.98
N TYR A 109 -58.20 -16.67 -51.50
CA TYR A 109 -58.45 -15.40 -50.82
C TYR A 109 -57.61 -15.22 -49.55
N PHE A 110 -57.57 -16.23 -48.69
CA PHE A 110 -56.90 -16.13 -47.40
C PHE A 110 -55.38 -15.91 -47.56
N PRO A 111 -54.63 -16.74 -48.30
CA PRO A 111 -53.20 -16.52 -48.47
C PRO A 111 -52.90 -15.20 -49.19
N THR A 112 -53.71 -14.80 -50.17
CA THR A 112 -53.48 -13.57 -50.94
C THR A 112 -53.67 -12.33 -50.06
N ILE A 113 -54.75 -12.26 -49.29
CA ILE A 113 -55.02 -11.17 -48.33
C ILE A 113 -53.92 -11.15 -47.26
N ALA A 114 -53.56 -12.31 -46.70
CA ALA A 114 -52.51 -12.41 -45.71
C ALA A 114 -51.14 -11.94 -46.25
N ILE A 115 -50.75 -12.36 -47.46
CA ILE A 115 -49.52 -11.90 -48.13
C ILE A 115 -49.56 -10.38 -48.33
N THR A 116 -50.71 -9.83 -48.74
CA THR A 116 -50.86 -8.39 -48.98
C THR A 116 -50.70 -7.58 -47.69
N VAL A 117 -51.31 -8.04 -46.60
CA VAL A 117 -51.21 -7.39 -45.28
C VAL A 117 -49.79 -7.47 -44.74
N VAL A 118 -49.16 -8.65 -44.81
CA VAL A 118 -47.77 -8.85 -44.35
C VAL A 118 -46.79 -8.04 -45.19
N SER A 119 -47.00 -7.96 -46.51
CA SER A 119 -46.17 -7.17 -47.42
C SER A 119 -46.31 -5.67 -47.18
N SER A 120 -47.54 -5.18 -47.01
CA SER A 120 -47.81 -3.77 -46.69
C SER A 120 -47.18 -3.38 -45.35
N TYR A 121 -47.32 -4.24 -44.33
CA TYR A 121 -46.66 -4.06 -43.05
C TYR A 121 -45.13 -4.02 -43.19
N ALA A 122 -44.54 -4.96 -43.94
CA ALA A 122 -43.10 -5.02 -44.15
C ALA A 122 -42.55 -3.80 -44.92
N ILE A 123 -43.27 -3.32 -45.94
CA ILE A 123 -42.93 -2.11 -46.70
C ILE A 123 -43.00 -0.88 -45.79
N ILE A 124 -44.10 -0.70 -45.04
CA ILE A 124 -44.27 0.44 -44.13
C ILE A 124 -43.18 0.45 -43.05
N GLN A 125 -42.88 -0.70 -42.43
CA GLN A 125 -41.79 -0.80 -41.46
C GLN A 125 -40.42 -0.49 -42.08
N SER A 126 -40.16 -0.99 -43.29
CA SER A 126 -38.89 -0.75 -43.99
C SER A 126 -38.72 0.73 -44.36
N ILE A 127 -39.78 1.40 -44.82
CA ILE A 127 -39.77 2.84 -45.09
C ILE A 127 -39.57 3.64 -43.80
N GLN A 128 -40.25 3.27 -42.71
CA GLN A 128 -40.04 3.92 -41.41
C GLN A 128 -38.58 3.79 -40.94
N LEU A 129 -37.95 2.63 -41.15
CA LEU A 129 -36.53 2.40 -40.82
C LEU A 129 -35.56 3.07 -41.82
N LEU A 130 -35.97 3.32 -43.05
CA LEU A 130 -35.14 4.06 -44.01
C LEU A 130 -35.14 5.57 -43.72
N PHE A 131 -36.26 6.14 -43.26
CA PHE A 131 -36.44 7.61 -43.26
C PHE A 131 -36.70 8.25 -41.89
N LYS A 132 -37.04 7.50 -40.82
CA LYS A 132 -37.21 8.07 -39.46
C LYS A 132 -35.99 7.79 -38.57
N VAL A 133 -34.96 8.62 -38.72
CA VAL A 133 -33.66 8.46 -38.03
C VAL A 133 -33.78 8.58 -36.49
N ASP A 134 -34.65 9.44 -35.96
CA ASP A 134 -34.78 9.62 -34.50
C ASP A 134 -35.44 8.42 -33.81
N GLN A 135 -36.44 7.80 -34.45
CA GLN A 135 -37.09 6.59 -33.91
C GLN A 135 -36.14 5.37 -33.93
N LEU A 136 -35.20 5.35 -34.88
CA LEU A 136 -34.13 4.36 -34.94
C LEU A 136 -33.15 4.50 -33.78
N LYS A 137 -32.66 5.72 -33.52
CA LYS A 137 -31.74 6.00 -32.40
C LYS A 137 -32.33 5.57 -31.05
N GLN A 138 -33.61 5.87 -30.80
CA GLN A 138 -34.29 5.42 -29.58
C GLN A 138 -34.49 3.90 -29.49
N ARG A 139 -34.59 3.19 -30.62
CA ARG A 139 -34.66 1.72 -30.65
C ARG A 139 -33.28 1.10 -30.44
N GLU A 140 -32.24 1.73 -30.96
CA GLU A 140 -30.83 1.35 -30.77
C GLU A 140 -30.43 1.43 -29.29
N VAL A 141 -30.66 2.58 -28.64
CA VAL A 141 -30.40 2.78 -27.20
C VAL A 141 -31.12 1.73 -26.34
N ARG A 142 -32.43 1.51 -26.59
CA ARG A 142 -33.21 0.48 -25.87
C ARG A 142 -32.71 -0.95 -26.09
N TYR A 143 -32.23 -1.25 -27.30
CA TYR A 143 -31.63 -2.55 -27.58
C TYR A 143 -30.34 -2.74 -26.78
N ILE A 144 -29.49 -1.72 -26.74
CA ILE A 144 -28.21 -1.73 -26.01
C ILE A 144 -28.47 -1.87 -24.51
N GLU A 145 -29.37 -1.07 -23.93
CA GLU A 145 -29.79 -1.18 -22.53
C GLU A 145 -30.24 -2.62 -22.19
N LYS A 146 -31.13 -3.19 -23.00
CA LYS A 146 -31.62 -4.57 -22.81
C LYS A 146 -30.51 -5.62 -22.96
N LEU A 147 -29.57 -5.41 -23.87
CA LEU A 147 -28.42 -6.29 -24.06
C LEU A 147 -27.49 -6.24 -22.84
N THR A 148 -27.20 -5.04 -22.34
CA THR A 148 -26.37 -4.81 -21.16
C THR A 148 -26.98 -5.44 -19.91
N ARG A 149 -28.27 -5.21 -19.64
CA ARG A 149 -28.97 -5.84 -18.50
C ARG A 149 -28.92 -7.38 -18.57
N ARG A 150 -29.13 -7.96 -19.76
CA ARG A 150 -28.98 -9.42 -19.95
C ARG A 150 -27.57 -9.92 -19.72
N SER A 151 -26.57 -9.18 -20.20
CA SER A 151 -25.15 -9.49 -20.00
C SER A 151 -24.75 -9.39 -18.52
N LEU A 152 -25.33 -8.45 -17.79
CA LEU A 152 -25.18 -8.31 -16.35
C LEU A 152 -25.75 -9.48 -15.58
N THR A 153 -26.99 -9.88 -15.84
CA THR A 153 -27.58 -11.06 -15.19
C THR A 153 -26.74 -12.32 -15.40
N VAL A 154 -26.20 -12.51 -16.62
CA VAL A 154 -25.30 -13.63 -16.91
C VAL A 154 -23.98 -13.51 -16.12
N SER A 155 -23.44 -12.30 -16.01
CA SER A 155 -22.18 -12.05 -15.30
C SER A 155 -22.32 -12.20 -13.78
N GLU A 156 -23.44 -11.79 -13.18
CA GLU A 156 -23.76 -12.05 -11.78
C GLU A 156 -23.77 -13.54 -11.47
N LEU A 157 -24.43 -14.34 -12.31
CA LEU A 157 -24.48 -15.79 -12.15
C LEU A 157 -23.08 -16.43 -12.24
N ILE A 158 -22.22 -15.91 -13.13
CA ILE A 158 -20.82 -16.33 -13.24
C ILE A 158 -20.02 -15.93 -11.98
N ARG A 159 -20.24 -14.74 -11.42
CA ARG A 159 -19.58 -14.29 -10.19
C ARG A 159 -19.96 -15.16 -9.00
N THR A 160 -21.26 -15.42 -8.77
CA THR A 160 -21.70 -16.33 -7.71
C THR A 160 -21.10 -17.72 -7.88
N SER A 161 -21.07 -18.22 -9.12
CA SER A 161 -20.45 -19.52 -9.43
C SER A 161 -18.94 -19.53 -9.20
N SER A 162 -18.26 -18.42 -9.46
CA SER A 162 -16.81 -18.24 -9.21
C SER A 162 -16.50 -18.16 -7.71
N ASN A 163 -17.31 -17.42 -6.94
CA ASN A 163 -17.14 -17.33 -5.49
C ASN A 163 -17.35 -18.69 -4.82
N ASN A 164 -18.40 -19.42 -5.21
CA ASN A 164 -18.61 -20.80 -4.75
C ASN A 164 -17.45 -21.71 -5.15
N PHE A 165 -16.96 -21.59 -6.38
CA PHE A 165 -15.82 -22.35 -6.89
C PHE A 165 -14.55 -22.13 -6.05
N PHE A 166 -14.15 -20.89 -5.77
CA PHE A 166 -12.96 -20.60 -4.97
C PHE A 166 -13.13 -20.98 -3.50
N THR A 167 -14.34 -20.85 -2.95
CA THR A 167 -14.66 -21.29 -1.58
C THR A 167 -14.53 -22.81 -1.46
N ASP A 168 -15.07 -23.56 -2.42
CA ASP A 168 -14.92 -25.02 -2.47
C ASP A 168 -13.46 -25.43 -2.75
N LEU A 169 -12.71 -24.67 -3.58
CA LEU A 169 -11.29 -24.91 -3.86
C LEU A 169 -10.41 -24.72 -2.61
N LYS A 170 -10.67 -23.68 -1.79
CA LYS A 170 -9.93 -23.45 -0.54
C LYS A 170 -10.09 -24.61 0.45
N ASN A 171 -11.23 -25.29 0.40
CA ASN A 171 -11.55 -26.44 1.25
C ASN A 171 -11.20 -27.79 0.60
N SER A 172 -10.68 -27.79 -0.62
CA SER A 172 -10.31 -29.00 -1.35
C SER A 172 -8.91 -29.48 -0.96
N LEU A 173 -8.75 -30.80 -0.77
CA LEU A 173 -7.47 -31.42 -0.42
C LEU A 173 -6.67 -31.86 -1.66
N TYR A 174 -7.34 -32.11 -2.79
CA TYR A 174 -6.70 -32.71 -3.97
C TYR A 174 -6.83 -31.89 -5.26
N VAL A 175 -7.69 -30.85 -5.27
CA VAL A 175 -7.88 -29.96 -6.43
C VAL A 175 -7.23 -28.61 -6.17
N THR A 176 -6.35 -28.20 -7.08
CA THR A 176 -5.68 -26.88 -7.05
C THR A 176 -6.00 -26.09 -8.31
N HIS A 177 -5.76 -24.78 -8.32
CA HIS A 177 -5.92 -23.94 -9.52
C HIS A 177 -4.57 -23.35 -9.92
N GLY A 178 -4.30 -23.20 -11.23
CA GLY A 178 -2.98 -22.83 -11.78
C GLY A 178 -2.40 -21.49 -11.30
N LEU A 179 -3.20 -20.60 -10.70
CA LEU A 179 -2.71 -19.38 -10.01
C LEU A 179 -2.00 -19.68 -8.69
N PHE A 180 -2.32 -20.80 -8.05
CA PHE A 180 -1.73 -21.28 -6.79
C PHE A 180 -0.71 -22.41 -7.04
N ALA A 181 -0.53 -22.84 -8.28
CA ALA A 181 0.51 -23.79 -8.64
C ALA A 181 1.86 -23.06 -8.60
N SER A 182 2.71 -23.43 -7.63
CA SER A 182 4.12 -23.03 -7.67
C SER A 182 4.71 -23.49 -9.01
N LYS A 183 5.57 -22.66 -9.63
CA LYS A 183 6.33 -23.07 -10.82
C LYS A 183 7.01 -24.39 -10.50
N HIS A 184 6.54 -25.48 -11.09
CA HIS A 184 7.10 -26.80 -10.84
C HIS A 184 8.60 -26.77 -11.15
N ASP A 185 9.39 -27.14 -10.15
CA ASP A 185 10.82 -27.31 -10.29
C ASP A 185 11.05 -28.45 -11.29
N LYS A 186 11.83 -28.21 -12.36
CA LYS A 186 12.07 -29.17 -13.45
C LYS A 186 12.75 -30.47 -12.98
N ASN A 187 13.07 -30.59 -11.70
CA ASN A 187 13.73 -31.72 -11.06
C ASN A 187 12.78 -32.69 -10.34
N GLU A 188 11.45 -32.46 -10.32
CA GLU A 188 10.49 -33.42 -9.73
C GLU A 188 9.94 -34.43 -10.74
N SER A 189 10.09 -35.73 -10.43
CA SER A 189 9.65 -36.87 -11.25
C SER A 189 8.14 -37.18 -11.06
N LYS A 190 7.27 -36.26 -11.47
CA LYS A 190 5.81 -36.46 -11.49
C LYS A 190 5.29 -36.57 -12.93
N LYS A 191 4.42 -37.54 -13.20
CA LYS A 191 3.77 -37.69 -14.52
C LYS A 191 2.56 -36.78 -14.59
N THR A 192 2.50 -35.93 -15.62
CA THR A 192 1.35 -35.06 -15.85
C THR A 192 0.51 -35.51 -17.05
N TYR A 193 -0.81 -35.55 -16.86
CA TYR A 193 -1.77 -35.90 -17.91
C TYR A 193 -2.71 -34.73 -18.16
N SER A 194 -2.64 -34.16 -19.37
CA SER A 194 -3.51 -33.05 -19.76
C SER A 194 -4.89 -33.55 -20.16
N ILE A 195 -5.93 -33.08 -19.48
CA ILE A 195 -7.32 -33.29 -19.86
C ILE A 195 -7.78 -32.10 -20.69
N ARG A 196 -8.30 -32.38 -21.88
CA ARG A 196 -8.66 -31.35 -22.86
C ARG A 196 -10.17 -31.22 -23.01
N ALA A 197 -10.59 -30.02 -23.40
CA ALA A 197 -11.97 -29.70 -23.70
C ALA A 197 -12.53 -30.62 -24.79
N SER A 198 -13.71 -31.18 -24.54
CA SER A 198 -14.47 -31.93 -25.55
C SER A 198 -15.37 -31.03 -26.41
N ARG A 199 -15.59 -29.78 -26.00
CA ARG A 199 -16.50 -28.81 -26.65
C ARG A 199 -15.99 -27.38 -26.46
N VAL A 200 -16.34 -26.52 -27.41
CA VAL A 200 -16.14 -25.07 -27.35
C VAL A 200 -17.28 -24.45 -26.54
N GLY A 201 -16.97 -23.50 -25.65
CA GLY A 201 -17.97 -22.79 -24.88
C GLY A 201 -17.40 -22.06 -23.67
N VAL A 202 -18.29 -21.49 -22.86
CA VAL A 202 -17.94 -20.85 -21.58
C VAL A 202 -18.27 -21.78 -20.43
N ILE A 203 -17.36 -21.87 -19.46
CA ILE A 203 -17.61 -22.62 -18.23
C ILE A 203 -18.61 -21.86 -17.37
N LYS A 204 -19.79 -22.45 -17.12
CA LYS A 204 -20.79 -21.90 -16.20
C LYS A 204 -20.45 -22.18 -14.75
N SER A 205 -20.06 -23.42 -14.47
CA SER A 205 -19.69 -23.85 -13.12
C SER A 205 -18.80 -25.09 -13.16
N ILE A 206 -18.01 -25.25 -12.10
CA ILE A 206 -17.14 -26.40 -11.87
C ILE A 206 -17.50 -26.94 -10.48
N ASN A 207 -17.83 -28.22 -10.38
CA ASN A 207 -18.13 -28.85 -9.09
C ASN A 207 -16.84 -29.43 -8.47
N VAL A 208 -16.16 -28.64 -7.64
CA VAL A 208 -14.89 -29.03 -7.00
C VAL A 208 -15.07 -30.22 -6.06
N LYS A 209 -16.15 -30.25 -5.27
CA LYS A 209 -16.44 -31.36 -4.34
C LYS A 209 -16.55 -32.71 -5.05
N LYS A 210 -17.25 -32.74 -6.18
CA LYS A 210 -17.37 -33.95 -7.00
C LYS A 210 -16.05 -34.35 -7.66
N LEU A 211 -15.17 -33.38 -7.96
CA LEU A 211 -13.82 -33.67 -8.45
C LEU A 211 -12.99 -34.35 -7.35
N ASP A 212 -13.01 -33.83 -6.11
CA ASP A 212 -12.38 -34.49 -4.96
C ASP A 212 -12.92 -35.92 -4.76
N GLU A 213 -14.25 -36.10 -4.78
CA GLU A 213 -14.88 -37.43 -4.66
C GLU A 213 -14.38 -38.41 -5.73
N ILE A 214 -14.23 -37.96 -6.98
CA ILE A 214 -13.71 -38.80 -8.07
C ILE A 214 -12.23 -39.15 -7.81
N ILE A 215 -11.41 -38.19 -7.40
CA ILE A 215 -9.99 -38.45 -7.10
C ILE A 215 -9.84 -39.43 -5.93
N ILE A 216 -10.60 -39.25 -4.84
CA ILE A 216 -10.65 -40.16 -3.68
C ILE A 216 -11.07 -41.57 -4.12
N ARG A 217 -12.16 -41.67 -4.89
CA ARG A 217 -12.70 -42.96 -5.35
C ARG A 217 -11.71 -43.75 -6.20
N GLU A 218 -11.00 -43.09 -7.12
CA GLU A 218 -10.15 -43.77 -8.10
C GLU A 218 -8.76 -44.11 -7.55
N TYR A 219 -8.18 -43.23 -6.73
CA TYR A 219 -6.78 -43.35 -6.30
C TYR A 219 -6.59 -43.73 -4.84
N TYR A 220 -7.57 -43.49 -3.97
CA TYR A 220 -7.43 -43.70 -2.52
C TYR A 220 -8.34 -44.81 -1.97
N ASN A 221 -9.51 -45.07 -2.57
CA ASN A 221 -10.49 -46.07 -2.09
C ASN A 221 -10.16 -47.54 -2.44
N LYS A 222 -8.94 -47.88 -2.88
CA LYS A 222 -8.51 -49.28 -3.11
C LYS A 222 -7.74 -49.94 -1.96
N ALA A 223 -7.59 -49.29 -0.80
CA ALA A 223 -7.10 -49.95 0.41
C ALA A 223 -7.80 -49.39 1.67
N PRO A 224 -8.47 -50.23 2.48
CA PRO A 224 -8.85 -49.85 3.82
C PRO A 224 -7.61 -49.96 4.71
N GLN A 225 -6.99 -48.82 5.04
CA GLN A 225 -6.20 -48.73 6.26
C GLN A 225 -6.79 -47.61 7.11
N ILE A 226 -7.18 -48.03 8.30
CA ILE A 226 -7.63 -47.23 9.43
C ILE A 226 -6.60 -46.11 9.63
N ILE A 227 -7.00 -44.87 9.38
CA ILE A 227 -6.30 -43.70 9.91
C ILE A 227 -7.04 -43.36 11.21
N GLU A 228 -6.43 -43.72 12.33
CA GLU A 228 -6.86 -43.24 13.65
C GLU A 228 -6.82 -41.70 13.67
N GLU A 229 -7.81 -41.10 14.33
CA GLU A 229 -8.11 -39.66 14.45
C GLU A 229 -7.02 -38.80 15.15
N GLN A 230 -5.73 -39.19 15.12
CA GLN A 230 -4.64 -38.45 15.81
C GLN A 230 -3.60 -37.80 14.89
N GLN A 231 -3.84 -37.67 13.58
CA GLN A 231 -2.94 -36.96 12.64
C GLN A 231 -3.60 -35.80 11.86
N LEU A 232 -4.47 -35.02 12.50
CA LEU A 232 -5.07 -33.81 11.88
C LEU A 232 -4.24 -32.52 12.02
N VAL A 233 -2.94 -32.60 12.35
CA VAL A 233 -2.06 -31.41 12.48
C VAL A 233 -0.79 -31.46 11.59
N GLY A 234 -0.66 -32.45 10.70
CA GLY A 234 0.41 -32.48 9.70
C GLY A 234 -0.17 -32.52 8.30
N GLN A 235 0.07 -31.50 7.47
CA GLN A 235 -0.17 -31.58 6.03
C GLN A 235 0.49 -32.86 5.49
N PRO A 236 -0.20 -33.69 4.70
CA PRO A 236 0.42 -34.84 4.05
C PRO A 236 1.61 -34.35 3.22
N SER A 237 2.75 -35.02 3.31
CA SER A 237 3.94 -34.64 2.56
C SER A 237 3.61 -34.58 1.06
N ASP A 238 3.78 -33.41 0.45
CA ASP A 238 3.45 -33.03 -0.94
C ASP A 238 4.05 -33.93 -2.05
N ARG A 239 4.85 -34.93 -1.67
CA ARG A 239 5.64 -35.75 -2.61
C ARG A 239 4.86 -36.90 -3.23
N ASP A 240 3.84 -37.45 -2.57
CA ASP A 240 3.17 -38.69 -3.03
C ASP A 240 1.64 -38.56 -3.30
N ALA A 241 1.07 -37.37 -3.18
CA ALA A 241 -0.38 -37.16 -3.40
C ALA A 241 -0.73 -36.95 -4.88
N VAL A 242 -1.81 -37.60 -5.34
CA VAL A 242 -2.46 -37.28 -6.62
C VAL A 242 -3.10 -35.90 -6.52
N GLN A 243 -2.75 -35.00 -7.44
CA GLN A 243 -3.31 -33.64 -7.51
C GLN A 243 -3.98 -33.39 -8.86
N LEU A 244 -5.10 -32.69 -8.84
CA LEU A 244 -5.81 -32.22 -10.03
C LEU A 244 -5.67 -30.70 -10.12
N ALA A 245 -4.84 -30.21 -11.03
CA ALA A 245 -4.64 -28.79 -11.26
C ALA A 245 -5.61 -28.28 -12.35
N LEU A 246 -6.53 -27.39 -11.95
CA LEU A 246 -7.45 -26.70 -12.84
C LEU A 246 -6.72 -25.56 -13.56
N SER A 247 -6.79 -25.57 -14.89
CA SER A 247 -6.29 -24.49 -15.76
C SER A 247 -7.35 -23.44 -16.09
N THR A 248 -8.58 -23.63 -15.58
CA THR A 248 -9.77 -22.86 -15.97
C THR A 248 -10.67 -22.62 -14.76
N ARG A 249 -11.52 -21.59 -14.85
CA ARG A 249 -12.50 -21.23 -13.81
C ARG A 249 -13.87 -20.95 -14.44
N PRO A 250 -14.96 -20.86 -13.64
CA PRO A 250 -16.21 -20.33 -14.14
C PRO A 250 -15.99 -18.97 -14.84
N GLY A 251 -16.61 -18.77 -16.01
CA GLY A 251 -16.40 -17.61 -16.88
C GLY A 251 -15.24 -17.72 -17.88
N SER A 252 -14.40 -18.77 -17.84
CA SER A 252 -13.34 -18.99 -18.83
C SER A 252 -13.91 -19.36 -20.22
N ASP A 253 -13.41 -18.69 -21.26
CA ASP A 253 -13.66 -19.03 -22.67
C ASP A 253 -12.76 -20.21 -23.09
N ILE A 254 -13.38 -21.33 -23.48
CA ILE A 254 -12.67 -22.57 -23.84
C ILE A 254 -12.74 -22.78 -25.34
N LYS A 255 -11.57 -22.82 -26.00
CA LYS A 255 -11.44 -23.18 -27.41
C LYS A 255 -11.39 -24.70 -27.55
N ASP A 256 -11.58 -25.17 -28.79
CA ASP A 256 -11.55 -26.60 -29.08
C ASP A 256 -10.19 -27.18 -28.70
N GLN A 257 -10.20 -28.33 -28.02
CA GLN A 257 -9.02 -29.01 -27.49
C GLN A 257 -8.13 -28.20 -26.52
N SER A 258 -8.61 -27.08 -25.95
CA SER A 258 -7.89 -26.37 -24.89
C SER A 258 -7.69 -27.26 -23.66
N LYS A 259 -6.52 -27.18 -23.03
CA LYS A 259 -6.25 -27.85 -21.75
C LYS A 259 -7.11 -27.22 -20.66
N ILE A 260 -7.94 -28.03 -20.01
CA ILE A 260 -8.85 -27.58 -18.95
C ILE A 260 -8.30 -27.97 -17.57
N MET A 261 -7.76 -29.18 -17.46
CA MET A 261 -7.25 -29.72 -16.21
C MET A 261 -5.94 -30.48 -16.47
N GLU A 262 -5.14 -30.62 -15.44
CA GLU A 262 -3.94 -31.45 -15.43
C GLU A 262 -4.01 -32.39 -14.24
N LEU A 263 -3.96 -33.68 -14.51
CA LEU A 263 -3.85 -34.69 -13.48
C LEU A 263 -2.37 -34.99 -13.25
N ILE A 264 -1.90 -34.72 -12.03
CA ILE A 264 -0.52 -34.92 -11.59
C ILE A 264 -0.48 -36.20 -10.77
N LEU A 265 0.26 -37.19 -11.28
CA LEU A 265 0.35 -38.53 -10.70
C LEU A 265 1.79 -38.84 -10.26
N PRO A 266 1.98 -39.51 -9.10
CA PRO A 266 3.23 -40.17 -8.76
C PRO A 266 3.65 -41.20 -9.82
N ASP A 267 4.95 -41.45 -9.98
CA ASP A 267 5.50 -42.31 -11.04
C ASP A 267 4.92 -43.73 -11.08
N ASN A 268 4.51 -44.25 -9.92
CA ASN A 268 3.96 -45.61 -9.74
C ASN A 268 2.44 -45.71 -9.94
N SER A 269 1.75 -44.62 -10.23
CA SER A 269 0.29 -44.63 -10.39
C SER A 269 -0.15 -45.15 -11.77
N PRO A 270 -1.28 -45.87 -11.85
CA PRO A 270 -1.82 -46.34 -13.11
C PRO A 270 -2.19 -45.16 -14.02
N ALA A 271 -1.97 -45.32 -15.33
CA ALA A 271 -2.37 -44.30 -16.30
C ALA A 271 -3.90 -44.08 -16.27
N PRO A 272 -4.37 -42.83 -16.37
CA PRO A 272 -5.80 -42.53 -16.32
C PRO A 272 -6.53 -43.17 -17.51
N HIS A 273 -7.60 -43.90 -17.24
CA HIS A 273 -8.42 -44.51 -18.29
C HIS A 273 -9.43 -43.49 -18.87
N LYS A 274 -9.86 -43.67 -20.13
CA LYS A 274 -10.80 -42.77 -20.82
C LYS A 274 -12.11 -42.48 -20.07
N ARG A 275 -12.56 -43.41 -19.21
CA ARG A 275 -13.76 -43.20 -18.37
C ARG A 275 -13.55 -42.15 -17.28
N LEU A 276 -12.32 -42.02 -16.77
CA LEU A 276 -11.95 -41.04 -15.73
C LEU A 276 -11.93 -39.64 -16.33
N GLU A 277 -11.35 -39.51 -17.52
CA GLU A 277 -11.38 -38.26 -18.28
C GLU A 277 -12.82 -37.79 -18.52
N ARG A 278 -13.73 -38.71 -18.87
CA ARG A 278 -15.16 -38.39 -19.02
C ARG A 278 -15.81 -37.97 -17.69
N ASP A 279 -15.60 -38.72 -16.62
CA ASP A 279 -16.18 -38.43 -15.30
C ASP A 279 -15.69 -37.06 -14.76
N LEU A 280 -14.42 -36.70 -15.00
CA LEU A 280 -13.85 -35.39 -14.63
C LEU A 280 -14.42 -34.26 -15.49
N LEU A 281 -14.58 -34.48 -16.80
CA LEU A 281 -15.21 -33.48 -17.69
C LEU A 281 -16.70 -33.27 -17.37
N ASP A 282 -17.42 -34.30 -16.92
CA ASP A 282 -18.83 -34.20 -16.50
C ASP A 282 -19.04 -33.31 -15.25
N CYS A 283 -17.98 -33.01 -14.50
CA CYS A 283 -18.01 -32.04 -13.40
C CYS A 283 -17.99 -30.58 -13.86
N ILE A 284 -17.78 -30.34 -15.16
CA ILE A 284 -17.70 -29.01 -15.76
C ILE A 284 -18.94 -28.77 -16.62
N LYS A 285 -19.74 -27.78 -16.22
CA LYS A 285 -20.90 -27.37 -17.03
C LYS A 285 -20.48 -26.29 -18.01
N MET A 286 -20.60 -26.58 -19.30
CA MET A 286 -20.35 -25.63 -20.38
C MET A 286 -21.65 -25.16 -21.04
N ASP A 287 -21.65 -23.90 -21.48
CA ASP A 287 -22.68 -23.38 -22.37
C ASP A 287 -22.19 -23.43 -23.83
N PRO A 288 -22.78 -24.29 -24.69
CA PRO A 288 -22.37 -24.43 -26.08
C PRO A 288 -22.86 -23.29 -26.99
N ASP A 289 -23.89 -22.52 -26.59
CA ASP A 289 -24.51 -21.47 -27.42
C ASP A 289 -23.80 -20.10 -27.26
N TYR A 290 -22.49 -20.10 -27.03
CA TYR A 290 -21.70 -18.89 -26.76
C TYR A 290 -21.77 -17.84 -27.89
N VAL A 291 -21.93 -18.29 -29.15
CA VAL A 291 -22.00 -17.39 -30.32
C VAL A 291 -23.17 -16.41 -30.23
N ASP A 292 -24.30 -16.85 -29.66
CA ASP A 292 -25.52 -16.03 -29.47
C ASP A 292 -25.62 -15.44 -28.05
N SER A 293 -24.56 -15.56 -27.23
CA SER A 293 -24.59 -15.09 -25.84
C SER A 293 -24.61 -13.55 -25.76
N PRO A 294 -25.29 -12.98 -24.73
CA PRO A 294 -25.28 -11.54 -24.49
C PRO A 294 -23.86 -10.95 -24.36
N ASN A 295 -22.94 -11.69 -23.72
CA ASN A 295 -21.57 -11.24 -23.51
C ASN A 295 -20.78 -11.15 -24.82
N ARG A 296 -21.01 -12.08 -25.76
CA ARG A 296 -20.37 -12.03 -27.09
C ARG A 296 -20.92 -10.90 -27.94
N GLN A 297 -22.23 -10.64 -27.87
CA GLN A 297 -22.85 -9.50 -28.55
C GLN A 297 -22.34 -8.16 -27.99
N LEU A 298 -22.12 -8.08 -26.67
CA LEU A 298 -21.52 -6.92 -26.01
C LEU A 298 -20.06 -6.70 -26.46
N GLU A 299 -19.27 -7.77 -26.62
CA GLU A 299 -17.91 -7.69 -27.17
C GLU A 299 -17.88 -7.09 -28.58
N VAL A 300 -18.77 -7.55 -29.46
CA VAL A 300 -18.86 -7.02 -30.83
C VAL A 300 -19.29 -5.56 -30.82
N LEU A 301 -20.20 -5.17 -29.91
CA LEU A 301 -20.59 -3.78 -29.73
C LEU A 301 -19.41 -2.90 -29.31
N VAL A 302 -18.61 -3.32 -28.33
CA VAL A 302 -17.41 -2.57 -27.88
C VAL A 302 -16.37 -2.44 -29.00
N LYS A 303 -16.16 -3.50 -29.79
CA LYS A 303 -15.29 -3.45 -30.98
C LYS A 303 -15.84 -2.50 -32.05
N GLY A 304 -17.15 -2.50 -32.26
CA GLY A 304 -17.84 -1.59 -33.16
C GLY A 304 -17.70 -0.13 -32.72
N LEU A 305 -17.82 0.13 -31.42
CA LEU A 305 -17.65 1.44 -30.80
C LEU A 305 -16.27 2.02 -31.12
N ARG A 306 -15.19 1.25 -30.88
CA ARG A 306 -13.81 1.68 -31.21
C ARG A 306 -13.69 2.13 -32.66
N LYS A 307 -14.19 1.33 -33.59
CA LYS A 307 -14.06 1.57 -35.03
C LYS A 307 -14.88 2.79 -35.49
N GLN A 308 -16.12 2.91 -35.00
CA GLN A 308 -16.99 4.04 -35.35
C GLN A 308 -16.47 5.34 -34.75
N LEU A 309 -16.04 5.34 -33.49
CA LEU A 309 -15.50 6.51 -32.82
C LEU A 309 -14.26 7.02 -33.55
N ARG A 310 -13.33 6.12 -33.90
CA ARG A 310 -12.15 6.48 -34.69
C ARG A 310 -12.51 7.10 -36.04
N GLY A 311 -13.46 6.50 -36.76
CA GLY A 311 -13.92 7.03 -38.05
C GLY A 311 -14.64 8.37 -37.94
N ALA A 312 -15.33 8.65 -36.83
CA ALA A 312 -15.95 9.95 -36.56
C ALA A 312 -14.89 11.03 -36.26
N ILE A 313 -13.87 10.69 -35.46
CA ILE A 313 -12.76 11.59 -35.15
C ILE A 313 -11.93 11.92 -36.39
N GLU A 314 -11.68 10.94 -37.27
CA GLU A 314 -10.96 11.17 -38.54
C GLU A 314 -11.65 12.21 -39.44
N LYS A 315 -12.97 12.34 -39.32
CA LYS A 315 -13.79 13.31 -40.05
C LYS A 315 -14.00 14.64 -39.31
N ASP A 316 -13.56 14.73 -38.05
CA ASP A 316 -13.79 15.87 -37.14
C ASP A 316 -15.27 16.29 -37.01
N ASP A 317 -16.17 15.31 -37.01
CA ASP A 317 -17.62 15.56 -36.98
C ASP A 317 -18.15 15.45 -35.54
N GLU A 318 -18.39 16.59 -34.88
CA GLU A 318 -18.92 16.71 -33.51
C GLU A 318 -20.19 15.86 -33.31
N ILE A 319 -21.11 15.90 -34.28
CA ILE A 319 -22.39 15.19 -34.19
C ILE A 319 -22.17 13.67 -34.28
N ALA A 320 -21.29 13.23 -35.18
CA ALA A 320 -20.96 11.81 -35.31
C ALA A 320 -20.19 11.27 -34.10
N VAL A 321 -19.31 12.07 -33.49
CA VAL A 321 -18.59 11.70 -32.26
C VAL A 321 -19.57 11.59 -31.09
N ASP A 322 -20.43 12.59 -30.90
CA ASP A 322 -21.46 12.57 -29.85
C ASP A 322 -22.43 11.39 -30.02
N ASP A 323 -22.89 11.11 -31.25
CA ASP A 323 -23.77 9.98 -31.54
C ASP A 323 -23.15 8.63 -31.13
N VAL A 324 -21.84 8.46 -31.30
CA VAL A 324 -21.13 7.25 -30.89
C VAL A 324 -20.94 7.23 -29.37
N LEU A 325 -20.66 8.37 -28.74
CA LEU A 325 -20.47 8.47 -27.30
C LEU A 325 -21.76 8.28 -26.50
N VAL A 326 -22.94 8.56 -27.07
CA VAL A 326 -24.24 8.21 -26.47
C VAL A 326 -24.34 6.70 -26.17
N ILE A 327 -23.70 5.85 -26.98
CA ILE A 327 -23.66 4.40 -26.74
C ILE A 327 -22.84 4.09 -25.49
N TYR A 328 -21.72 4.78 -25.29
CA TYR A 328 -20.94 4.67 -24.06
C TYR A 328 -21.74 5.16 -22.84
N GLU A 329 -22.35 6.34 -22.94
CA GLU A 329 -23.19 6.90 -21.87
C GLU A 329 -24.32 5.92 -21.50
N THR A 330 -24.98 5.33 -22.50
CA THR A 330 -26.03 4.31 -22.27
C THR A 330 -25.47 3.10 -21.54
N LEU A 331 -24.29 2.59 -21.93
CA LEU A 331 -23.65 1.46 -21.26
C LEU A 331 -23.29 1.82 -19.81
N ALA A 332 -22.70 2.98 -19.57
CA ALA A 332 -22.28 3.43 -18.25
C ALA A 332 -23.49 3.67 -17.32
N ASN A 333 -24.54 4.32 -17.81
CA ASN A 333 -25.77 4.58 -17.05
C ASN A 333 -26.53 3.28 -16.73
N THR A 334 -26.71 2.39 -17.71
CA THR A 334 -27.40 1.09 -17.50
C THR A 334 -26.68 0.26 -16.44
N MET A 335 -25.36 0.33 -16.41
CA MET A 335 -24.53 -0.31 -15.40
C MET A 335 -24.70 0.35 -14.04
N ALA A 336 -24.66 1.67 -13.98
CA ALA A 336 -24.83 2.38 -12.72
C ALA A 336 -26.18 2.05 -12.07
N GLU A 337 -27.27 2.07 -12.84
CA GLU A 337 -28.63 1.68 -12.41
C GLU A 337 -28.74 0.26 -11.83
N GLU A 338 -28.09 -0.73 -12.45
CA GLU A 338 -28.21 -2.13 -12.00
C GLU A 338 -27.39 -2.41 -10.73
N TYR A 339 -26.32 -1.65 -10.49
CA TYR A 339 -25.50 -1.78 -9.29
C TYR A 339 -26.01 -0.94 -8.12
N SER A 340 -26.69 0.18 -8.36
CA SER A 340 -27.27 0.99 -7.30
C SER A 340 -28.42 0.31 -6.55
N GLY A 341 -29.00 -0.75 -7.12
CA GLY A 341 -30.02 -1.57 -6.47
C GLY A 341 -29.50 -2.76 -5.66
N LYS A 342 -28.19 -3.02 -5.63
CA LYS A 342 -27.61 -4.22 -4.99
C LYS A 342 -26.31 -3.89 -4.25
N ASP A 343 -26.42 -3.95 -2.92
CA ASP A 343 -25.37 -4.03 -1.89
C ASP A 343 -24.87 -2.68 -1.29
N ASP A 344 -25.31 -2.41 -0.06
CA ASP A 344 -24.84 -1.31 0.83
C ASP A 344 -23.41 -1.55 1.38
N ASN A 345 -22.72 -2.62 0.97
CA ASN A 345 -21.48 -3.11 1.59
C ASN A 345 -20.22 -3.03 0.70
N LEU A 346 -20.26 -2.33 -0.43
CA LEU A 346 -19.04 -2.05 -1.21
C LEU A 346 -18.29 -0.86 -0.60
N ASP A 347 -17.64 -1.14 0.53
CA ASP A 347 -16.79 -0.22 1.26
C ASP A 347 -15.66 0.33 0.36
N TYR A 348 -15.56 1.65 0.30
CA TYR A 348 -14.57 2.39 -0.52
C TYR A 348 -13.12 2.14 -0.08
N THR A 349 -12.91 1.50 1.07
CA THR A 349 -11.60 1.11 1.60
C THR A 349 -10.91 0.00 0.78
N THR A 350 -11.61 -0.66 -0.15
CA THR A 350 -11.05 -1.78 -0.93
C THR A 350 -10.22 -1.38 -2.17
N THR A 351 -9.96 -0.09 -2.42
CA THR A 351 -9.09 0.35 -3.53
C THR A 351 -7.59 0.36 -3.24
N LYS A 352 -7.12 -0.28 -2.16
CA LYS A 352 -5.67 -0.51 -1.94
C LYS A 352 -5.21 -1.96 -2.04
N SER A 353 -6.12 -2.94 -2.07
CA SER A 353 -5.72 -4.32 -2.33
C SER A 353 -5.90 -4.62 -3.82
N GLU A 354 -4.80 -4.53 -4.59
CA GLU A 354 -4.73 -5.07 -5.96
C GLU A 354 -5.24 -6.52 -6.00
N PHE A 355 -5.17 -7.23 -4.86
CA PHE A 355 -5.67 -8.57 -4.67
C PHE A 355 -7.20 -8.70 -4.75
N GLU A 356 -8.02 -7.84 -4.12
CA GLU A 356 -9.50 -7.94 -4.21
C GLU A 356 -10.04 -7.41 -5.54
N GLN A 357 -9.35 -6.42 -6.14
CA GLN A 357 -9.68 -5.93 -7.48
C GLN A 357 -9.58 -7.05 -8.54
N ILE A 358 -8.57 -7.93 -8.45
CA ILE A 358 -8.44 -9.08 -9.38
C ILE A 358 -9.65 -10.03 -9.31
N PHE A 359 -10.31 -10.16 -8.15
CA PHE A 359 -11.43 -11.08 -7.96
C PHE A 359 -12.79 -10.47 -8.36
N ILE A 360 -13.03 -9.18 -8.05
CA ILE A 360 -14.29 -8.49 -8.39
C ILE A 360 -14.37 -8.14 -9.90
N PHE A 361 -13.23 -7.96 -10.58
CA PHE A 361 -13.19 -7.46 -11.98
C PHE A 361 -12.93 -8.52 -13.06
N SER A 362 -13.08 -9.82 -12.75
CA SER A 362 -12.75 -10.89 -13.72
C SER A 362 -13.89 -11.29 -14.69
N ASP A 363 -15.10 -10.78 -14.50
CA ASP A 363 -16.23 -11.08 -15.39
C ASP A 363 -16.14 -10.31 -16.72
N SER A 364 -16.89 -10.78 -17.72
CA SER A 364 -16.88 -10.22 -19.07
C SER A 364 -17.37 -8.77 -19.14
N VAL A 365 -18.36 -8.38 -18.34
CA VAL A 365 -18.94 -7.02 -18.38
C VAL A 365 -17.95 -6.00 -17.83
N SER A 366 -17.32 -6.30 -16.69
CA SER A 366 -16.26 -5.47 -16.10
C SER A 366 -15.10 -5.25 -17.06
N ARG A 367 -14.68 -6.30 -17.78
CA ARG A 367 -13.63 -6.26 -18.80
C ARG A 367 -14.03 -5.41 -20.01
N TYR A 368 -15.27 -5.53 -20.48
CA TYR A 368 -15.77 -4.75 -21.59
C TYR A 368 -15.92 -3.26 -21.24
N LEU A 369 -16.29 -2.94 -20.00
CA LEU A 369 -16.30 -1.55 -19.52
C LEU A 369 -14.90 -0.96 -19.42
N GLN A 370 -13.94 -1.72 -18.89
CA GLN A 370 -12.54 -1.28 -18.90
C GLN A 370 -12.07 -1.07 -20.34
N SER A 371 -12.41 -1.99 -21.25
CA SER A 371 -12.10 -1.83 -22.67
C SER A 371 -12.73 -0.57 -23.26
N THR A 372 -13.94 -0.18 -22.84
CA THR A 372 -14.56 1.06 -23.29
C THR A 372 -13.86 2.31 -22.75
N VAL A 373 -13.44 2.28 -21.48
CA VAL A 373 -12.58 3.33 -20.90
C VAL A 373 -11.28 3.47 -21.71
N ASP A 374 -10.63 2.35 -22.01
CA ASP A 374 -9.39 2.32 -22.80
C ASP A 374 -9.62 2.84 -24.24
N ILE A 375 -10.79 2.56 -24.83
CA ILE A 375 -11.18 3.07 -26.15
C ILE A 375 -11.35 4.59 -26.12
N ILE A 376 -11.99 5.15 -25.09
CA ILE A 376 -12.16 6.60 -24.96
C ILE A 376 -10.81 7.28 -24.74
N ASP A 377 -9.94 6.71 -23.91
CA ASP A 377 -8.59 7.23 -23.68
C ASP A 377 -7.72 7.15 -24.96
N GLU A 378 -7.82 6.07 -25.74
CA GLU A 378 -7.20 5.93 -27.06
C GLU A 378 -7.75 6.97 -28.06
N ALA A 379 -9.07 7.15 -28.08
CA ALA A 379 -9.77 8.07 -28.96
C ALA A 379 -9.45 9.53 -28.65
N PHE A 380 -9.47 9.91 -27.37
CA PHE A 380 -9.06 11.24 -26.90
C PHE A 380 -7.64 11.55 -27.36
N PHE A 381 -6.72 10.60 -27.17
CA PHE A 381 -5.34 10.80 -27.54
C PHE A 381 -5.12 10.87 -29.05
N TYR A 382 -5.88 10.08 -29.81
CA TYR A 382 -5.88 10.20 -31.27
C TYR A 382 -6.39 11.57 -31.72
N ALA A 383 -7.51 12.04 -31.15
CA ALA A 383 -8.08 13.36 -31.43
C ALA A 383 -7.08 14.48 -31.08
N LEU A 384 -6.44 14.37 -29.91
CA LEU A 384 -5.41 15.30 -29.45
C LEU A 384 -4.24 15.35 -30.44
N ARG A 385 -3.64 14.20 -30.79
CA ARG A 385 -2.51 14.09 -31.74
C ARG A 385 -2.81 14.55 -33.15
N THR A 386 -4.06 14.45 -33.57
CA THR A 386 -4.50 14.87 -34.91
C THR A 386 -5.14 16.26 -34.91
N GLU A 387 -5.06 16.98 -33.78
CA GLU A 387 -5.56 18.36 -33.60
C GLU A 387 -7.05 18.52 -33.97
N ARG A 388 -7.85 17.47 -33.70
CA ARG A 388 -9.29 17.41 -33.98
C ARG A 388 -10.06 18.11 -32.86
N ARG A 389 -10.24 19.41 -33.01
CA ARG A 389 -10.76 20.29 -31.96
C ARG A 389 -12.18 19.91 -31.53
N ASP A 390 -13.06 19.73 -32.50
CA ASP A 390 -14.47 19.48 -32.24
C ASP A 390 -14.67 18.10 -31.64
N ALA A 391 -13.98 17.09 -32.19
CA ALA A 391 -13.96 15.74 -31.61
C ALA A 391 -13.45 15.71 -30.15
N THR A 392 -12.38 16.46 -29.85
CA THR A 392 -11.81 16.53 -28.49
C THR A 392 -12.80 17.16 -27.51
N LYS A 393 -13.46 18.25 -27.91
CA LYS A 393 -14.49 18.92 -27.12
C LYS A 393 -15.69 18.00 -26.84
N SER A 394 -16.17 17.24 -27.83
CA SER A 394 -17.24 16.25 -27.67
C SER A 394 -16.87 15.18 -26.66
N ILE A 395 -15.66 14.60 -26.78
CA ILE A 395 -15.18 13.57 -25.85
C ILE A 395 -15.14 14.11 -24.41
N ILE A 396 -14.54 15.28 -24.18
CA ILE A 396 -14.48 15.88 -22.84
C ILE A 396 -15.89 16.15 -22.31
N SER A 397 -16.79 16.68 -23.14
CA SER A 397 -18.16 17.00 -22.73
C SER A 397 -18.98 15.76 -22.41
N SER A 398 -18.79 14.66 -23.13
CA SER A 398 -19.46 13.38 -22.85
C SER A 398 -18.96 12.72 -21.57
N VAL A 399 -17.64 12.70 -21.33
CA VAL A 399 -17.08 12.18 -20.07
C VAL A 399 -17.53 13.04 -18.89
N TYR A 400 -17.59 14.36 -19.04
CA TYR A 400 -18.11 15.27 -18.03
C TYR A 400 -19.60 15.02 -17.74
N ARG A 401 -20.44 14.92 -18.78
CA ARG A 401 -21.87 14.55 -18.63
C ARG A 401 -22.02 13.22 -17.89
N SER A 402 -21.18 12.24 -18.23
CA SER A 402 -21.15 10.95 -17.55
C SER A 402 -20.79 11.09 -16.07
N LEU A 403 -19.80 11.92 -15.72
CA LEU A 403 -19.43 12.22 -14.32
C LEU A 403 -20.60 12.83 -13.55
N LEU A 404 -21.29 13.81 -14.15
CA LEU A 404 -22.48 14.43 -13.55
C LEU A 404 -23.58 13.40 -13.26
N ASN A 405 -23.85 12.50 -14.21
CA ASN A 405 -24.86 11.45 -14.05
C ASN A 405 -24.50 10.42 -12.96
N VAL A 406 -23.23 10.31 -12.55
CA VAL A 406 -22.84 9.42 -11.45
C VAL A 406 -23.37 9.90 -10.11
N PHE A 407 -23.54 11.21 -9.92
CA PHE A 407 -24.19 11.73 -8.72
C PHE A 407 -25.64 11.23 -8.58
N ASP A 408 -26.36 11.07 -9.68
CA ASP A 408 -27.75 10.60 -9.68
C ASP A 408 -27.89 9.07 -9.59
N SER A 409 -26.86 8.33 -10.03
CA SER A 409 -26.94 6.87 -10.24
C SER A 409 -26.20 6.03 -9.20
N PHE A 410 -25.57 6.65 -8.20
CA PHE A 410 -25.02 6.01 -7.00
C PHE A 410 -23.99 4.89 -7.27
N ASN A 411 -23.04 5.13 -8.19
CA ASN A 411 -22.00 4.15 -8.50
C ASN A 411 -20.58 4.73 -8.42
N ILE A 412 -19.93 4.56 -7.26
CA ILE A 412 -18.57 5.04 -6.99
C ILE A 412 -17.49 4.42 -7.90
N VAL A 413 -17.69 3.17 -8.34
CA VAL A 413 -16.76 2.49 -9.27
C VAL A 413 -16.78 3.16 -10.64
N VAL A 414 -17.95 3.61 -11.10
CA VAL A 414 -18.11 4.35 -12.35
C VAL A 414 -17.49 5.74 -12.22
N ALA A 415 -17.70 6.44 -11.10
CA ALA A 415 -17.04 7.72 -10.80
C ALA A 415 -15.51 7.62 -10.89
N ALA A 416 -14.90 6.68 -10.16
CA ALA A 416 -13.45 6.50 -10.16
C ALA A 416 -12.88 6.22 -11.57
N ARG A 417 -13.61 5.46 -12.40
CA ARG A 417 -13.19 5.17 -13.78
C ARG A 417 -13.28 6.39 -14.69
N LEU A 418 -14.34 7.19 -14.56
CA LEU A 418 -14.50 8.42 -15.33
C LEU A 418 -13.48 9.49 -14.90
N GLU A 419 -13.23 9.60 -13.60
CA GLU A 419 -12.18 10.47 -13.03
C GLU A 419 -10.80 10.08 -13.56
N LYS A 420 -10.54 8.77 -13.68
CA LYS A 420 -9.30 8.25 -14.29
C LYS A 420 -9.16 8.67 -15.75
N ILE A 421 -10.24 8.69 -16.54
CA ILE A 421 -10.21 9.20 -17.94
C ILE A 421 -9.79 10.66 -17.95
N PHE A 422 -10.39 11.50 -17.10
CA PHE A 422 -10.03 12.91 -16.97
C PHE A 422 -8.57 13.10 -16.58
N THR A 423 -8.12 12.35 -15.58
CA THR A 423 -6.74 12.40 -15.06
C THR A 423 -5.74 11.94 -16.14
N HIS A 424 -6.04 10.87 -16.87
CA HIS A 424 -5.24 10.42 -18.00
C HIS A 424 -5.19 11.46 -19.13
N ALA A 425 -6.33 12.08 -19.47
CA ALA A 425 -6.41 13.12 -20.48
C ALA A 425 -5.55 14.34 -20.12
N MET A 426 -5.62 14.80 -18.87
CA MET A 426 -4.78 15.89 -18.35
C MET A 426 -3.30 15.50 -18.37
N SER A 427 -2.96 14.32 -17.85
CA SER A 427 -1.60 13.78 -17.85
C SER A 427 -1.04 13.74 -19.28
N ARG A 428 -1.73 13.12 -20.24
CA ARG A 428 -1.26 13.05 -21.63
C ARG A 428 -1.08 14.43 -22.25
N THR A 429 -1.95 15.40 -21.94
CA THR A 429 -1.81 16.78 -22.44
C THR A 429 -0.57 17.48 -21.87
N ILE A 430 -0.25 17.26 -20.58
CA ILE A 430 0.94 17.82 -19.91
C ILE A 430 2.23 17.10 -20.38
N TYR A 431 2.16 15.77 -20.53
CA TYR A 431 3.33 14.92 -20.75
C TYR A 431 3.73 14.77 -22.22
N ASP A 432 2.79 14.79 -23.16
CA ASP A 432 3.08 14.47 -24.55
C ASP A 432 3.94 15.56 -25.23
N THR A 433 5.20 15.20 -25.47
CA THR A 433 6.19 16.04 -26.17
C THR A 433 6.11 15.93 -27.69
N THR A 434 5.29 15.02 -28.24
CA THR A 434 5.20 14.75 -29.69
C THR A 434 4.27 15.70 -30.45
N LEU A 435 3.49 16.49 -29.72
CA LEU A 435 2.57 17.49 -30.25
C LEU A 435 3.26 18.86 -30.34
N GLU A 436 3.37 19.43 -31.55
CA GLU A 436 4.07 20.70 -31.79
C GLU A 436 3.22 21.93 -31.46
N ASN A 437 1.89 21.87 -31.62
CA ASN A 437 0.98 22.99 -31.41
C ASN A 437 0.70 23.24 -29.92
N THR A 438 1.45 24.14 -29.31
CA THR A 438 1.33 24.50 -27.89
C THR A 438 0.00 25.17 -27.55
N HIS A 439 -0.54 26.02 -28.44
CA HIS A 439 -1.79 26.73 -28.19
C HIS A 439 -3.00 25.80 -28.12
N TYR A 440 -3.02 24.75 -28.97
CA TYR A 440 -4.06 23.74 -28.92
C TYR A 440 -4.02 22.92 -27.61
N LYS A 441 -2.82 22.58 -27.10
CA LYS A 441 -2.68 21.90 -25.80
C LYS A 441 -3.20 22.74 -24.66
N GLU A 442 -2.86 24.02 -24.64
CA GLU A 442 -3.34 24.96 -23.62
C GLU A 442 -4.87 25.02 -23.63
N TYR A 443 -5.48 25.19 -24.80
CA TYR A 443 -6.94 25.17 -24.95
C TYR A 443 -7.58 23.87 -24.42
N VAL A 444 -7.03 22.70 -24.76
CA VAL A 444 -7.56 21.41 -24.29
C VAL A 444 -7.42 21.27 -22.77
N LEU A 445 -6.30 21.70 -22.21
CA LEU A 445 -6.04 21.63 -20.77
C LEU A 445 -6.93 22.60 -19.98
N GLU A 446 -7.12 23.83 -20.47
CA GLU A 446 -8.09 24.79 -19.92
C GLU A 446 -9.49 24.19 -19.87
N LEU A 447 -9.92 23.54 -20.97
CA LEU A 447 -11.23 22.90 -21.03
C LEU A 447 -11.35 21.74 -20.03
N LEU A 448 -10.33 20.89 -19.91
CA LEU A 448 -10.30 19.79 -18.94
C LEU A 448 -10.35 20.30 -17.49
N ALA A 449 -9.49 21.26 -17.16
CA ALA A 449 -9.40 21.83 -15.82
C ALA A 449 -10.69 22.57 -15.44
N PHE A 450 -11.29 23.31 -16.37
CA PHE A 450 -12.58 23.98 -16.15
C PHE A 450 -13.69 22.98 -15.80
N ARG A 451 -13.83 21.87 -16.55
CA ARG A 451 -14.83 20.84 -16.26
C ARG A 451 -14.58 20.15 -14.93
N LEU A 452 -13.32 19.85 -14.61
CA LEU A 452 -12.98 19.22 -13.34
C LEU A 452 -13.20 20.17 -12.15
N LYS A 453 -13.00 21.47 -12.34
CA LYS A 453 -13.30 22.52 -11.37
C LYS A 453 -14.81 22.60 -11.12
N GLU A 454 -15.64 22.69 -12.16
CA GLU A 454 -17.11 22.68 -12.02
C GLU A 454 -17.59 21.44 -11.26
N HIS A 455 -17.05 20.27 -11.61
CA HIS A 455 -17.35 19.01 -10.94
C HIS A 455 -16.89 18.99 -9.46
N THR A 456 -15.79 19.68 -9.13
CA THR A 456 -15.31 19.84 -7.75
C THR A 456 -16.27 20.67 -6.91
N GLY A 457 -16.83 21.75 -7.47
CA GLY A 457 -17.88 22.52 -6.79
C GLY A 457 -19.11 21.66 -6.47
N LEU A 458 -19.54 20.80 -7.39
CA LEU A 458 -20.65 19.86 -7.17
C LEU A 458 -20.32 18.78 -6.13
N LEU A 459 -19.10 18.24 -6.15
CA LEU A 459 -18.65 17.26 -5.18
C LEU A 459 -18.68 17.84 -3.74
N LEU A 460 -18.24 19.08 -3.59
CA LEU A 460 -18.31 19.81 -2.31
C LEU A 460 -19.75 20.09 -1.89
N TYR A 461 -20.63 20.44 -2.83
CA TYR A 461 -22.06 20.61 -2.55
C TYR A 461 -22.69 19.31 -2.03
N ASN A 462 -22.41 18.18 -2.67
CA ASN A 462 -22.93 16.87 -2.24
C ASN A 462 -22.33 16.40 -0.91
N TYR A 463 -21.04 16.65 -0.65
CA TYR A 463 -20.42 16.35 0.65
C TYR A 463 -21.12 17.10 1.80
N ARG A 464 -21.60 18.31 1.52
CA ARG A 464 -22.34 19.15 2.48
C ARG A 464 -23.76 18.64 2.73
N GLU A 465 -24.53 18.42 1.68
CA GLU A 465 -25.95 18.01 1.77
C GLU A 465 -26.12 16.51 2.05
N CYS A 466 -25.01 15.79 2.29
CA CYS A 466 -24.99 14.38 2.63
C CYS A 466 -25.71 14.13 3.96
N ASP A 467 -26.89 13.52 3.88
CA ASP A 467 -27.69 13.07 5.02
C ASP A 467 -27.75 11.52 5.09
N GLU A 468 -28.40 10.97 6.12
CA GLU A 468 -28.55 9.50 6.26
C GLU A 468 -29.34 8.85 5.12
N SER A 469 -30.01 9.66 4.28
CA SER A 469 -30.74 9.19 3.09
C SER A 469 -29.95 9.32 1.80
N SER A 470 -28.76 9.91 1.87
CA SER A 470 -27.86 10.11 0.75
C SER A 470 -27.13 8.82 0.42
N SER A 471 -26.99 8.52 -0.88
CA SER A 471 -26.42 7.25 -1.34
C SER A 471 -24.90 7.21 -1.36
N PHE A 472 -24.24 8.26 -0.87
CA PHE A 472 -22.80 8.28 -0.59
C PHE A 472 -22.62 8.55 0.90
N SER A 473 -21.63 7.92 1.51
CA SER A 473 -21.19 8.36 2.83
C SER A 473 -20.30 9.59 2.69
N ARG A 474 -20.25 10.41 3.75
CA ARG A 474 -19.39 11.60 3.80
C ARG A 474 -17.92 11.21 3.59
N GLU A 475 -17.49 10.09 4.16
CA GLU A 475 -16.13 9.54 4.03
C GLU A 475 -15.79 9.15 2.59
N GLN A 476 -16.77 8.62 1.83
CA GLN A 476 -16.58 8.27 0.43
C GLN A 476 -16.30 9.51 -0.43
N LEU A 477 -17.06 10.57 -0.19
CA LEU A 477 -16.89 11.85 -0.87
C LEU A 477 -15.58 12.54 -0.47
N GLU A 478 -15.19 12.44 0.81
CA GLU A 478 -13.91 12.94 1.32
C GLU A 478 -12.72 12.27 0.62
N GLN A 479 -12.74 10.95 0.54
CA GLN A 479 -11.64 10.21 -0.05
C GLN A 479 -11.59 10.41 -1.58
N TRP A 480 -12.72 10.61 -2.27
CA TRP A 480 -12.72 11.02 -3.69
C TRP A 480 -12.05 12.39 -3.87
N LEU A 481 -12.37 13.36 -3.01
CA LEU A 481 -11.70 14.66 -3.01
C LEU A 481 -10.19 14.52 -2.77
N ASN A 482 -9.78 13.69 -1.80
CA ASN A 482 -8.37 13.45 -1.50
C ASN A 482 -7.61 12.82 -2.69
N ASP A 483 -8.20 11.84 -3.37
CA ASP A 483 -7.62 11.24 -4.58
C ASP A 483 -7.46 12.29 -5.70
N ARG A 484 -8.47 13.14 -5.92
CA ARG A 484 -8.40 14.24 -6.89
C ARG A 484 -7.28 15.21 -6.54
N LEU A 485 -7.22 15.68 -5.29
CA LEU A 485 -6.18 16.62 -4.83
C LEU A 485 -4.78 16.03 -4.95
N SER A 486 -4.63 14.72 -4.73
CA SER A 486 -3.36 14.01 -4.95
C SER A 486 -2.91 14.04 -6.40
N ASN A 487 -3.82 13.72 -7.34
CA ASN A 487 -3.54 13.81 -8.77
C ASN A 487 -3.19 15.25 -9.21
N MET A 488 -3.96 16.24 -8.74
CA MET A 488 -3.70 17.65 -9.07
C MET A 488 -2.38 18.15 -8.48
N THR A 489 -1.97 17.68 -7.30
CA THR A 489 -0.65 17.99 -6.71
C THR A 489 0.47 17.52 -7.61
N SER A 490 0.38 16.29 -8.13
CA SER A 490 1.36 15.73 -9.07
C SER A 490 1.42 16.57 -10.36
N PHE A 491 0.25 16.95 -10.91
CA PHE A 491 0.20 17.81 -12.10
C PHE A 491 0.78 19.21 -11.87
N LEU A 492 0.64 19.80 -10.68
CA LEU A 492 1.30 21.07 -10.35
C LEU A 492 2.82 20.93 -10.37
N LEU A 493 3.37 19.86 -9.79
CA LEU A 493 4.81 19.61 -9.81
C LEU A 493 5.33 19.37 -11.23
N ASP A 494 4.57 18.65 -12.05
CA ASP A 494 4.95 18.33 -13.43
C ASP A 494 4.89 19.54 -14.37
N THR A 495 3.83 20.34 -14.26
CA THR A 495 3.71 21.59 -15.01
C THR A 495 4.81 22.58 -14.63
N TYR A 496 5.22 22.62 -13.36
CA TYR A 496 6.42 23.35 -12.92
C TYR A 496 7.72 22.80 -13.54
N LYS A 497 7.96 21.48 -13.46
CA LYS A 497 9.16 20.84 -14.06
C LYS A 497 9.26 21.11 -15.57
N LYS A 498 8.12 21.23 -16.26
CA LYS A 498 8.02 21.47 -17.70
C LYS A 498 7.88 22.95 -18.08
N SER A 499 7.94 23.88 -17.14
CA SER A 499 7.84 25.33 -17.41
C SER A 499 6.52 25.75 -18.08
N GLN A 500 5.39 25.12 -17.72
CA GLN A 500 4.06 25.37 -18.31
C GLN A 500 3.19 26.26 -17.42
N THR A 501 3.39 27.58 -17.50
CA THR A 501 2.73 28.56 -16.61
C THR A 501 1.20 28.58 -16.75
N SER A 502 0.66 28.54 -17.97
CA SER A 502 -0.79 28.52 -18.23
C SER A 502 -1.44 27.27 -17.60
N ALA A 503 -0.84 26.10 -17.88
CA ALA A 503 -1.26 24.81 -17.33
C ALA A 503 -1.28 24.80 -15.79
N PHE A 504 -0.23 25.36 -15.18
CA PHE A 504 -0.12 25.45 -13.73
C PHE A 504 -1.28 26.26 -13.11
N LYS A 505 -1.66 27.39 -13.72
CA LYS A 505 -2.79 28.22 -13.26
C LYS A 505 -4.10 27.45 -13.31
N GLU A 506 -4.34 26.73 -14.39
CA GLU A 506 -5.57 25.96 -14.58
C GLU A 506 -5.71 24.82 -13.56
N VAL A 507 -4.64 24.04 -13.33
CA VAL A 507 -4.64 22.99 -12.30
C VAL A 507 -4.82 23.59 -10.90
N LYS A 508 -4.13 24.69 -10.59
CA LYS A 508 -4.27 25.40 -9.30
C LYS A 508 -5.70 25.90 -9.07
N SER A 509 -6.44 26.24 -10.13
CA SER A 509 -7.81 26.74 -10.01
C SER A 509 -8.78 25.76 -9.34
N ILE A 510 -8.47 24.45 -9.37
CA ILE A 510 -9.24 23.39 -8.70
C ILE A 510 -9.04 23.48 -7.18
N PHE A 511 -7.83 23.76 -6.70
CA PHE A 511 -7.59 24.01 -5.27
C PHE A 511 -8.30 25.28 -4.80
N ASN A 512 -8.31 26.33 -5.63
CA ASN A 512 -9.04 27.55 -5.31
C ASN A 512 -10.56 27.30 -5.13
N GLU A 513 -11.14 26.31 -5.83
CA GLU A 513 -12.55 25.93 -5.69
C GLU A 513 -12.85 25.26 -4.35
N VAL A 514 -11.91 24.46 -3.83
CA VAL A 514 -12.03 23.90 -2.47
C VAL A 514 -11.99 25.01 -1.42
N GLU A 515 -11.11 26.00 -1.61
CA GLU A 515 -11.01 27.13 -0.70
C GLU A 515 -12.21 28.11 -0.80
N SER A 516 -12.77 28.32 -1.98
CA SER A 516 -13.98 29.14 -2.15
C SER A 516 -15.19 28.50 -1.45
N GLY A 517 -15.35 27.18 -1.57
CA GLY A 517 -16.38 26.41 -0.86
C GLY A 517 -16.28 26.55 0.66
N TYR A 518 -15.07 26.54 1.22
CA TYR A 518 -14.85 26.75 2.65
C TYR A 518 -15.39 28.08 3.18
N ARG A 519 -15.13 29.17 2.44
CA ARG A 519 -15.58 30.52 2.86
C ARG A 519 -17.10 30.60 2.98
N LEU A 520 -17.81 29.76 2.23
CA LEU A 520 -19.27 29.68 2.26
C LEU A 520 -19.79 28.78 3.39
N TYR A 521 -19.05 27.74 3.80
CA TYR A 521 -19.57 26.64 4.65
C TYR A 521 -18.62 26.19 5.80
N ARG A 522 -17.84 27.12 6.35
CA ARG A 522 -16.69 27.01 7.28
C ARG A 522 -16.55 25.77 8.19
N GLN A 523 -17.60 25.26 8.84
CA GLN A 523 -17.45 24.17 9.83
C GLN A 523 -17.39 22.77 9.21
N GLU A 524 -18.04 22.55 8.06
CA GLU A 524 -18.19 21.19 7.51
C GLU A 524 -17.02 20.77 6.62
N MET A 525 -16.27 21.74 6.08
CA MET A 525 -15.21 21.54 5.07
C MET A 525 -13.80 21.71 5.63
N GLU A 526 -13.65 21.89 6.95
CA GLU A 526 -12.38 22.36 7.55
C GLU A 526 -11.19 21.43 7.23
N GLU A 527 -11.31 20.11 7.42
CA GLU A 527 -10.21 19.17 7.20
C GLU A 527 -9.81 19.03 5.71
N LEU A 528 -10.78 19.03 4.80
CA LEU A 528 -10.53 19.01 3.35
C LEU A 528 -9.71 20.21 2.87
N VAL A 529 -10.03 21.38 3.43
CA VAL A 529 -9.38 22.65 3.09
C VAL A 529 -7.97 22.69 3.66
N TRP A 530 -7.77 22.19 4.88
CA TRP A 530 -6.43 22.03 5.43
C TRP A 530 -5.58 21.07 4.60
N THR A 531 -6.16 19.96 4.12
CA THR A 531 -5.46 19.03 3.22
C THR A 531 -5.06 19.70 1.92
N ALA A 532 -5.97 20.45 1.28
CA ALA A 532 -5.68 21.22 0.07
C ALA A 532 -4.58 22.27 0.29
N ARG A 533 -4.64 23.03 1.40
CA ARG A 533 -3.63 24.03 1.79
C ARG A 533 -2.27 23.40 2.06
N CYS A 534 -2.23 22.28 2.78
CA CYS A 534 -0.99 21.53 3.05
C CYS A 534 -0.34 21.06 1.73
N ARG A 535 -1.12 20.50 0.80
CA ARG A 535 -0.62 20.08 -0.52
C ARG A 535 -0.03 21.25 -1.32
N LEU A 536 -0.71 22.40 -1.34
CA LEU A 536 -0.17 23.62 -1.97
C LEU A 536 1.12 24.10 -1.30
N PHE A 537 1.19 24.05 0.03
CA PHE A 537 2.38 24.43 0.79
C PHE A 537 3.56 23.47 0.54
N MET A 538 3.31 22.17 0.38
CA MET A 538 4.30 21.17 -0.02
C MET A 538 4.84 21.44 -1.44
N VAL A 539 3.95 21.74 -2.40
CA VAL A 539 4.33 22.15 -3.76
C VAL A 539 5.18 23.41 -3.72
N ALA A 540 4.78 24.39 -2.91
CA ALA A 540 5.55 25.61 -2.74
C ALA A 540 6.93 25.36 -2.16
N ALA A 541 7.06 24.51 -1.13
CA ALA A 541 8.34 24.18 -0.52
C ALA A 541 9.27 23.45 -1.51
N TYR A 542 8.68 22.61 -2.37
CA TYR A 542 9.40 21.94 -3.45
C TYR A 542 9.95 22.94 -4.49
N ILE A 543 9.15 23.95 -4.88
CA ILE A 543 9.55 24.99 -5.85
C ILE A 543 10.57 25.96 -5.25
N HIS A 544 10.41 26.27 -3.96
CA HIS A 544 11.16 27.30 -3.25
C HIS A 544 12.68 27.04 -3.24
N ASP A 545 13.08 25.79 -3.00
CA ASP A 545 14.47 25.35 -2.80
C ASP A 545 15.27 25.20 -4.11
N ARG A 546 14.66 25.47 -5.27
CA ARG A 546 15.31 25.32 -6.58
C ARG A 546 16.09 26.56 -6.99
N THR A 547 17.36 26.35 -7.33
CA THR A 547 18.24 27.36 -7.96
C THR A 547 18.17 27.25 -9.47
N ASP A 548 18.52 28.32 -10.20
CA ASP A 548 18.60 28.36 -11.67
C ASP A 548 17.25 28.12 -12.39
N LEU A 549 16.23 28.88 -12.02
CA LEU A 549 14.89 28.79 -12.60
C LEU A 549 14.84 29.38 -14.03
N THR A 550 14.04 28.76 -14.91
CA THR A 550 13.65 29.43 -16.17
C THR A 550 12.69 30.58 -15.87
N ARG A 551 12.55 31.54 -16.80
CA ARG A 551 11.60 32.66 -16.65
C ARG A 551 10.18 32.18 -16.33
N GLU A 552 9.73 31.12 -16.99
CA GLU A 552 8.41 30.54 -16.77
C GLU A 552 8.29 29.88 -15.38
N GLN A 553 9.36 29.26 -14.88
CA GLN A 553 9.40 28.71 -13.53
C GLN A 553 9.40 29.81 -12.45
N GLU A 554 10.03 30.95 -12.71
CA GLU A 554 9.91 32.14 -11.87
C GLU A 554 8.47 32.66 -11.85
N ASP A 555 7.81 32.72 -13.00
CA ASP A 555 6.39 33.10 -13.08
C ASP A 555 5.50 32.13 -12.28
N ILE A 556 5.76 30.81 -12.35
CA ILE A 556 5.06 29.79 -11.55
C ILE A 556 5.33 29.97 -10.06
N LYS A 557 6.59 30.19 -9.66
CA LYS A 557 6.96 30.47 -8.28
C LYS A 557 6.19 31.68 -7.75
N LYS A 558 6.10 32.75 -8.54
CA LYS A 558 5.32 33.95 -8.19
C LYS A 558 3.82 33.64 -7.99
N ILE A 559 3.22 32.81 -8.84
CA ILE A 559 1.79 32.42 -8.71
C ILE A 559 1.51 31.67 -7.39
N ILE A 560 2.42 30.79 -6.99
CA ILE A 560 2.33 30.08 -5.70
C ILE A 560 2.58 31.04 -4.54
N ASP A 561 3.60 31.89 -4.65
CA ASP A 561 3.96 32.87 -3.62
C ASP A 561 2.82 33.85 -3.36
N ASP A 562 2.17 34.36 -4.42
CA ASP A 562 0.99 35.22 -4.33
C ASP A 562 -0.18 34.51 -3.64
N CYS A 563 -0.31 33.19 -3.83
CA CYS A 563 -1.32 32.37 -3.14
C CYS A 563 -1.04 32.28 -1.64
N LEU A 564 0.21 32.02 -1.26
CA LEU A 564 0.62 31.89 0.13
C LEU A 564 0.61 33.22 0.88
N SER A 565 0.87 34.33 0.19
CA SER A 565 0.74 35.69 0.75
C SER A 565 -0.68 36.03 1.19
N GLY A 566 -1.69 35.27 0.74
CA GLY A 566 -3.07 35.39 1.22
C GLY A 566 -3.34 34.74 2.58
N PHE A 567 -2.38 34.01 3.16
CA PHE A 567 -2.55 33.31 4.43
C PHE A 567 -2.05 34.13 5.63
N TYR A 568 -2.79 34.05 6.73
CA TYR A 568 -2.41 34.67 8.00
C TYR A 568 -1.30 33.88 8.70
N ALA A 569 -0.58 34.53 9.63
CA ALA A 569 0.46 33.90 10.44
C ALA A 569 -0.01 32.61 11.13
N GLN A 570 -1.23 32.62 11.69
CA GLN A 570 -1.85 31.44 12.31
C GLN A 570 -2.02 30.30 11.31
N ASP A 571 -2.56 30.58 10.12
CA ASP A 571 -2.80 29.58 9.08
C ASP A 571 -1.49 28.95 8.58
N LEU A 572 -0.46 29.79 8.32
CA LEU A 572 0.87 29.31 7.90
C LEU A 572 1.49 28.39 8.95
N THR A 573 1.38 28.76 10.23
CA THR A 573 1.89 27.97 11.35
C THR A 573 1.13 26.66 11.50
N LYS A 574 -0.21 26.68 11.43
CA LYS A 574 -1.05 25.47 11.48
C LYS A 574 -0.77 24.53 10.30
N ILE A 575 -0.54 25.07 9.10
CA ILE A 575 -0.14 24.29 7.92
C ILE A 575 1.21 23.60 8.16
N LEU A 576 2.23 24.33 8.62
CA LEU A 576 3.54 23.75 8.92
C LEU A 576 3.42 22.60 9.93
N VAL A 577 2.69 22.85 11.03
CA VAL A 577 2.44 21.86 12.08
C VAL A 577 1.75 20.61 11.52
N LYS A 578 0.65 20.77 10.76
CA LYS A 578 -0.04 19.64 10.12
C LYS A 578 0.87 18.87 9.17
N CYS A 579 1.68 19.54 8.35
CA CYS A 579 2.60 18.88 7.42
C CYS A 579 3.65 18.02 8.13
N ILE A 580 4.24 18.53 9.22
CA ILE A 580 5.30 17.83 9.96
C ILE A 580 4.71 16.72 10.84
N ASP A 581 3.71 17.03 11.67
CA ASP A 581 3.19 16.09 12.67
C ASP A 581 2.48 14.88 12.02
N ASN A 582 1.84 15.06 10.86
CA ASN A 582 1.24 13.95 10.11
C ASN A 582 2.22 13.29 9.12
N ASN A 583 3.48 13.77 9.04
CA ASN A 583 4.49 13.27 8.11
C ASN A 583 4.00 13.23 6.64
N TYR A 584 3.33 14.30 6.20
CA TYR A 584 2.74 14.39 4.86
C TYR A 584 3.78 14.31 3.75
N ALA A 585 5.04 14.67 4.03
CA ALA A 585 6.13 14.53 3.06
C ALA A 585 6.36 13.07 2.65
N SER A 586 6.38 12.16 3.62
CA SER A 586 6.47 10.72 3.35
C SER A 586 5.15 10.14 2.88
N GLU A 587 4.02 10.53 3.49
CA GLU A 587 2.69 10.02 3.15
C GLU A 587 2.31 10.30 1.69
N TRP A 588 2.62 11.51 1.21
CA TRP A 588 2.33 11.93 -0.16
C TRP A 588 3.55 11.82 -1.09
N HIS A 589 4.57 11.09 -0.66
CA HIS A 589 5.73 10.71 -1.47
C HIS A 589 6.57 11.89 -2.02
N PHE A 590 6.56 13.05 -1.35
CA PHE A 590 7.42 14.18 -1.70
C PHE A 590 8.90 13.88 -1.47
N ASP A 591 9.23 13.13 -0.40
CA ASP A 591 10.62 12.76 -0.07
C ASP A 591 11.29 11.92 -1.17
N ILE A 592 10.50 11.15 -1.90
CA ILE A 592 10.97 10.24 -2.95
C ILE A 592 10.71 10.76 -4.36
N TYR A 593 10.11 11.95 -4.51
CA TYR A 593 9.62 12.46 -5.80
C TYR A 593 10.72 12.62 -6.86
N ASP A 594 11.93 12.97 -6.42
CA ASP A 594 13.10 13.15 -7.29
C ASP A 594 14.09 11.98 -7.24
N LEU A 595 13.76 10.90 -6.52
CA LEU A 595 14.66 9.74 -6.47
C LEU A 595 14.70 9.04 -7.83
N PRO A 596 15.89 8.78 -8.38
CA PRO A 596 16.01 8.14 -9.68
C PRO A 596 15.58 6.67 -9.59
N ALA A 597 14.79 6.23 -10.58
CA ALA A 597 14.38 4.83 -10.73
C ALA A 597 15.50 3.97 -11.37
N ASP A 598 16.72 4.05 -10.83
CA ASP A 598 17.93 3.41 -11.38
C ASP A 598 18.25 2.03 -10.77
N ARG A 599 17.32 1.50 -9.96
CA ARG A 599 17.45 0.24 -9.19
C ARG A 599 18.62 0.25 -8.19
N LYS A 600 19.14 1.41 -7.80
CA LYS A 600 20.10 1.54 -6.71
C LYS A 600 19.42 2.00 -5.43
N MET A 601 20.05 1.70 -4.30
CA MET A 601 19.62 2.20 -3.00
C MET A 601 20.09 3.65 -2.86
N HIS A 602 19.14 4.56 -2.65
CA HIS A 602 19.41 5.97 -2.37
C HIS A 602 18.98 6.30 -0.95
N LEU A 603 19.68 7.24 -0.32
CA LEU A 603 19.21 7.85 0.92
C LEU A 603 17.99 8.73 0.60
N VAL A 604 16.91 8.54 1.33
CA VAL A 604 15.72 9.40 1.22
C VAL A 604 16.05 10.75 1.87
N PRO A 605 16.05 11.86 1.12
CA PRO A 605 16.32 13.18 1.69
C PRO A 605 15.19 13.60 2.64
N ASP A 606 15.54 14.27 3.75
CA ASP A 606 14.55 14.87 4.64
C ASP A 606 13.98 16.14 4.00
N PHE A 607 12.67 16.16 3.77
CA PHE A 607 11.96 17.30 3.18
C PHE A 607 11.53 18.35 4.22
N ASN A 608 11.56 18.03 5.51
CA ASN A 608 11.16 18.96 6.58
C ASN A 608 11.94 20.28 6.58
N PRO A 609 13.27 20.32 6.34
CA PRO A 609 14.03 21.57 6.22
C PRO A 609 13.48 22.52 5.16
N ARG A 610 12.91 21.99 4.06
CA ARG A 610 12.30 22.82 2.99
C ARG A 610 11.02 23.48 3.47
N LEU A 611 10.18 22.73 4.17
CA LEU A 611 8.94 23.26 4.76
C LEU A 611 9.23 24.34 5.79
N LYS A 612 10.17 24.08 6.70
CA LYS A 612 10.62 25.04 7.72
C LYS A 612 11.20 26.31 7.07
N SER A 613 12.01 26.16 6.00
CA SER A 613 12.59 27.31 5.29
C SER A 613 11.54 28.18 4.58
N LEU A 614 10.59 27.54 3.88
CA LEU A 614 9.49 28.27 3.24
C LEU A 614 8.65 29.01 4.29
N TRP A 615 8.33 28.37 5.41
CA TRP A 615 7.56 29.00 6.49
C TRP A 615 8.26 30.24 7.04
N ILE A 616 9.58 30.19 7.29
CA ILE A 616 10.35 31.35 7.75
C ILE A 616 10.21 32.51 6.75
N GLU A 617 10.42 32.26 5.47
CA GLU A 617 10.34 33.31 4.46
C GLU A 617 8.94 33.90 4.32
N ARG A 618 7.90 33.07 4.41
CA ARG A 618 6.51 33.56 4.36
C ARG A 618 6.14 34.36 5.61
N MET A 619 6.57 33.93 6.80
CA MET A 619 6.34 34.68 8.04
C MET A 619 7.02 36.06 8.01
N LEU A 620 8.25 36.14 7.49
CA LEU A 620 8.98 37.41 7.35
C LEU A 620 8.42 38.33 6.26
N ALA A 621 7.63 37.78 5.33
CA ALA A 621 6.97 38.57 4.28
C ALA A 621 5.62 39.17 4.74
N LEU A 622 5.14 38.83 5.93
CA LEU A 622 3.90 39.39 6.49
C LEU A 622 4.12 40.83 6.98
N ASP A 623 3.08 41.66 6.87
CA ASP A 623 3.11 43.05 7.36
C ASP A 623 3.30 43.12 8.88
N SER A 624 2.78 42.14 9.62
CA SER A 624 2.99 42.00 11.06
C SER A 624 2.90 40.54 11.50
N ILE A 625 3.70 40.17 12.49
CA ILE A 625 3.72 38.84 13.10
C ILE A 625 3.13 38.98 14.51
N PRO A 626 1.96 38.37 14.81
CA PRO A 626 1.44 38.31 16.17
C PRO A 626 2.45 37.64 17.11
N GLU A 627 2.78 38.31 18.22
CA GLU A 627 3.74 37.79 19.22
C GLU A 627 3.08 36.86 20.24
N ASP A 628 1.76 37.00 20.45
CA ASP A 628 1.03 36.19 21.43
C ASP A 628 0.84 34.76 20.94
N ILE A 629 1.36 33.79 21.69
CA ILE A 629 1.25 32.36 21.41
C ILE A 629 -0.21 31.89 21.35
N GLU A 630 -1.13 32.53 22.07
CA GLU A 630 -2.55 32.18 22.05
C GLU A 630 -3.15 32.35 20.65
N HIS A 631 -2.61 33.27 19.85
CA HIS A 631 -3.03 33.45 18.46
C HIS A 631 -2.78 32.22 17.58
N TYR A 632 -1.81 31.38 17.94
CA TYR A 632 -1.41 30.19 17.17
C TYR A 632 -2.00 28.89 17.73
N GLY A 633 -2.78 28.95 18.81
CA GLY A 633 -3.25 27.78 19.54
C GLY A 633 -2.15 27.20 20.42
N ARG A 634 -2.03 27.72 21.65
CA ARG A 634 -0.98 27.34 22.61
C ARG A 634 -0.86 25.83 22.80
N ASP A 635 -2.00 25.13 22.93
CA ASP A 635 -2.04 23.69 23.13
C ASP A 635 -1.49 22.89 21.93
N ASP A 636 -1.70 23.39 20.71
CA ASP A 636 -1.19 22.77 19.48
C ASP A 636 0.33 22.96 19.39
N ILE A 637 0.81 24.19 19.67
CA ILE A 637 2.24 24.52 19.75
C ILE A 637 2.95 23.71 20.85
N ALA A 638 2.29 23.49 21.99
CA ALA A 638 2.82 22.72 23.09
C ALA A 638 3.00 21.23 22.77
N ARG A 639 2.36 20.69 21.71
CA ARG A 639 2.37 19.26 21.39
C ARG A 639 3.16 18.93 20.12
N THR A 640 3.29 19.86 19.20
CA THR A 640 4.06 19.69 17.96
C THR A 640 5.58 19.71 18.21
N GLY A 641 6.36 19.12 17.31
CA GLY A 641 7.79 19.46 17.20
C GLY A 641 8.19 19.93 15.82
N ALA A 642 7.27 20.63 15.15
CA ALA A 642 7.63 21.44 13.98
C ALA A 642 8.78 22.42 14.28
N PHE A 643 8.87 22.93 15.51
CA PHE A 643 9.81 23.98 15.93
C PHE A 643 11.00 23.49 16.75
N SER A 644 10.97 22.26 17.25
CA SER A 644 12.06 21.64 18.02
C SER A 644 12.57 20.38 17.31
N ASP A 645 13.87 20.21 17.21
CA ASP A 645 14.44 18.97 16.66
C ASP A 645 14.51 17.95 17.82
N PHE A 646 13.67 16.92 17.77
CA PHE A 646 13.45 15.91 18.83
C PHE A 646 14.67 15.04 19.18
N THR A 647 15.85 15.37 18.65
CA THR A 647 17.08 14.57 18.72
C THR A 647 17.82 14.75 20.05
N THR A 648 17.94 15.99 20.53
CA THR A 648 18.56 16.30 21.83
C THR A 648 18.02 17.61 22.39
N ARG A 649 18.05 17.80 23.72
CA ARG A 649 17.68 19.06 24.37
C ARG A 649 18.71 20.19 24.14
N GLU A 650 19.89 19.86 23.62
CA GLU A 650 21.04 20.78 23.52
C GLU A 650 21.28 21.30 22.09
N GLU A 651 20.81 20.60 21.05
CA GLU A 651 20.97 21.05 19.67
C GLU A 651 20.08 22.26 19.37
N LYS A 652 20.67 23.27 18.72
CA LYS A 652 19.90 24.42 18.21
C LYS A 652 18.98 23.95 17.09
N PRO A 653 17.65 24.10 17.21
CA PRO A 653 16.73 23.66 16.17
C PRO A 653 17.02 24.31 14.82
N PHE A 654 16.73 23.60 13.73
CA PHE A 654 16.96 24.05 12.35
C PHE A 654 16.46 25.48 12.09
N ILE A 655 15.25 25.81 12.57
CA ILE A 655 14.64 27.14 12.38
C ILE A 655 15.50 28.22 13.05
N ILE A 656 15.96 27.99 14.28
CA ILE A 656 16.81 28.95 14.99
C ILE A 656 18.14 29.13 14.26
N ARG A 657 18.77 28.03 13.82
CA ARG A 657 20.02 28.11 13.02
C ARG A 657 19.81 28.95 11.76
N ARG A 658 18.71 28.69 11.03
CA ARG A 658 18.40 29.40 9.79
C ARG A 658 18.10 30.89 10.02
N LEU A 659 17.39 31.23 11.10
CA LEU A 659 17.14 32.62 11.47
C LEU A 659 18.44 33.35 11.81
N THR A 660 19.35 32.71 12.57
CA THR A 660 20.68 33.28 12.85
C THR A 660 21.48 33.52 11.57
N GLU A 661 21.50 32.57 10.62
CA GLU A 661 22.14 32.77 9.31
C GLU A 661 21.56 33.97 8.54
N MET A 662 20.25 34.20 8.62
CA MET A 662 19.58 35.33 7.98
C MET A 662 19.85 36.66 8.69
N GLU A 663 19.95 36.66 10.01
CA GLU A 663 20.38 37.80 10.82
C GLU A 663 21.81 38.24 10.46
N GLU A 664 22.73 37.28 10.34
CA GLU A 664 24.11 37.51 9.89
C GLU A 664 24.18 38.07 8.45
N GLN A 665 23.19 37.78 7.61
CA GLN A 665 23.02 38.35 6.27
C GLN A 665 22.36 39.75 6.28
N GLY A 666 22.03 40.29 7.46
CA GLY A 666 21.46 41.63 7.62
C GLY A 666 19.93 41.72 7.44
N LYS A 667 19.21 40.59 7.51
CA LYS A 667 17.73 40.59 7.52
C LYS A 667 17.21 40.82 8.93
N ASP A 668 16.14 41.62 9.08
CA ASP A 668 15.45 41.75 10.36
C ASP A 668 14.59 40.51 10.62
N VAL A 669 15.02 39.70 11.58
CA VAL A 669 14.38 38.44 11.98
C VAL A 669 14.07 38.39 13.48
N SER A 670 14.28 39.50 14.18
CA SER A 670 14.26 39.59 15.64
C SER A 670 12.93 39.12 16.24
N MET A 671 11.82 39.67 15.73
CA MET A 671 10.46 39.33 16.16
C MET A 671 10.12 37.84 15.95
N LEU A 672 10.42 37.30 14.76
CA LEU A 672 10.17 35.89 14.46
C LEU A 672 11.04 34.96 15.32
N THR A 673 12.28 35.36 15.60
CA THR A 673 13.20 34.61 16.45
C THR A 673 12.67 34.50 17.89
N GLU A 674 12.18 35.59 18.47
CA GLU A 674 11.56 35.58 19.80
C GLU A 674 10.26 34.76 19.85
N LEU A 675 9.44 34.83 18.80
CA LEU A 675 8.24 33.99 18.68
C LEU A 675 8.59 32.49 18.65
N VAL A 676 9.55 32.08 17.81
CA VAL A 676 9.96 30.67 17.70
C VAL A 676 10.59 30.18 19.01
N LYS A 677 11.39 31.01 19.70
CA LYS A 677 11.88 30.68 21.05
C LYS A 677 10.74 30.46 22.02
N THR A 678 9.68 31.29 21.95
CA THR A 678 8.47 31.12 22.77
C THR A 678 7.77 29.80 22.47
N PHE A 679 7.64 29.41 21.20
CA PHE A 679 7.08 28.10 20.81
C PHE A 679 7.90 26.94 21.34
N ILE A 680 9.23 27.00 21.20
CA ILE A 680 10.15 25.97 21.72
C ILE A 680 10.03 25.88 23.25
N ASN A 681 10.02 27.01 23.96
CA ASN A 681 9.91 27.04 25.42
C ASN A 681 8.59 26.43 25.90
N GLU A 682 7.48 26.73 25.24
CA GLU A 682 6.17 26.17 25.57
C GLU A 682 6.14 24.65 25.35
N ARG A 683 6.69 24.19 24.21
CA ARG A 683 6.84 22.76 23.92
C ARG A 683 7.73 22.03 24.93
N MET A 684 8.85 22.64 25.33
CA MET A 684 9.75 22.11 26.36
C MET A 684 9.06 22.02 27.72
N ARG A 685 8.27 23.03 28.09
CA ARG A 685 7.49 23.02 29.33
C ARG A 685 6.48 21.88 29.34
N TYR A 686 5.73 21.70 28.26
CA TYR A 686 4.82 20.57 28.11
C TYR A 686 5.56 19.23 28.25
N GLU A 687 6.73 19.12 27.64
CA GLU A 687 7.57 17.93 27.72
C GLU A 687 8.03 17.61 29.14
N ASP A 688 8.50 18.63 29.86
CA ASP A 688 8.92 18.51 31.25
C ASP A 688 7.75 18.13 32.14
N GLU A 689 6.56 18.71 31.95
CA GLU A 689 5.35 18.32 32.68
C GLU A 689 4.99 16.84 32.44
N LYS A 690 5.06 16.37 31.19
CA LYS A 690 4.84 14.95 30.86
C LYS A 690 5.92 14.04 31.44
N LEU A 691 7.17 14.47 31.41
CA LEU A 691 8.30 13.72 31.96
C LEU A 691 8.22 13.61 33.49
N ILE A 692 7.86 14.69 34.16
CA ILE A 692 7.64 14.74 35.61
C ILE A 692 6.53 13.76 35.99
N ALA A 693 5.43 13.71 35.24
CA ALA A 693 4.31 12.81 35.50
C ALA A 693 4.58 11.34 35.12
N ALA A 694 5.52 11.07 34.20
CA ALA A 694 5.80 9.72 33.73
C ALA A 694 6.49 8.88 34.83
N PRO A 695 6.02 7.66 35.14
CA PRO A 695 6.72 6.79 36.08
C PRO A 695 8.02 6.24 35.46
N LEU A 696 8.97 5.86 36.32
CA LEU A 696 10.15 5.12 35.88
C LEU A 696 9.79 3.71 35.44
N ASP A 697 10.33 3.29 34.30
CA ASP A 697 10.21 1.94 33.77
C ASP A 697 11.13 0.98 34.54
N GLN A 698 10.51 0.01 35.21
CA GLN A 698 11.24 -0.93 36.05
C GLN A 698 12.08 -1.90 35.22
N ASP A 699 11.64 -2.26 34.02
CA ASP A 699 12.37 -3.20 33.15
C ASP A 699 13.70 -2.58 32.70
N LYS A 700 13.68 -1.31 32.27
CA LYS A 700 14.90 -0.53 31.95
C LYS A 700 15.85 -0.40 33.15
N ILE A 701 15.31 -0.20 34.36
CA ILE A 701 16.13 -0.14 35.59
C ILE A 701 16.76 -1.50 35.90
N ILE A 702 16.03 -2.59 35.71
CA ILE A 702 16.53 -3.95 35.91
C ILE A 702 17.64 -4.24 34.89
N GLU A 703 17.42 -3.95 33.61
CA GLU A 703 18.42 -4.12 32.55
C GLU A 703 19.69 -3.31 32.84
N PHE A 704 19.54 -2.06 33.28
CA PHE A 704 20.67 -1.23 33.69
C PHE A 704 21.45 -1.88 34.85
N LYS A 705 20.74 -2.35 35.89
CA LYS A 705 21.38 -3.03 37.05
C LYS A 705 22.10 -4.30 36.64
N GLU A 706 21.46 -5.13 35.84
CA GLU A 706 22.04 -6.37 35.32
C GLU A 706 23.29 -6.09 34.49
N GLY A 707 23.27 -5.06 33.65
CA GLY A 707 24.43 -4.62 32.89
C GLY A 707 25.61 -4.19 33.77
N VAL A 708 25.36 -3.38 34.81
CA VAL A 708 26.41 -2.97 35.77
C VAL A 708 26.97 -4.19 36.51
N LEU A 709 26.09 -5.10 36.97
CA LEU A 709 26.52 -6.30 37.69
C LEU A 709 27.29 -7.26 36.77
N ALA A 710 26.92 -7.37 35.49
CA ALA A 710 27.62 -8.17 34.51
C ALA A 710 29.05 -7.62 34.28
N GLY A 711 29.19 -6.32 34.07
CA GLY A 711 30.49 -5.67 33.92
C GLY A 711 31.40 -5.87 35.12
N TYR A 712 30.86 -5.74 36.34
CA TYR A 712 31.64 -6.04 37.55
C TYR A 712 32.04 -7.52 37.62
N LYS A 713 31.11 -8.44 37.33
CA LYS A 713 31.35 -9.88 37.42
C LYS A 713 32.45 -10.35 36.47
N GLU A 714 32.53 -9.76 35.29
CA GLU A 714 33.51 -10.11 34.26
C GLU A 714 34.93 -9.67 34.63
N TYR A 715 35.09 -8.49 35.23
CA TYR A 715 36.41 -7.88 35.46
C TYR A 715 36.95 -8.05 36.90
N ALA A 716 36.11 -8.33 37.91
CA ALA A 716 36.53 -8.32 39.30
C ALA A 716 37.43 -9.52 39.67
N LEU A 717 38.65 -9.25 40.19
CA LEU A 717 39.52 -10.27 40.78
C LEU A 717 38.86 -10.92 41.99
N ALA A 718 37.97 -10.21 42.67
CA ALA A 718 37.15 -10.75 43.75
C ALA A 718 36.47 -12.07 43.37
N LEU A 719 35.92 -12.14 42.16
CA LEU A 719 35.18 -13.31 41.68
C LEU A 719 36.06 -14.28 40.90
N SER A 720 36.99 -13.80 40.07
CA SER A 720 37.84 -14.68 39.25
C SER A 720 38.98 -15.34 40.03
N VAL A 721 39.47 -14.69 41.11
CA VAL A 721 40.63 -15.15 41.87
C VAL A 721 40.31 -15.40 43.35
N PHE A 722 39.66 -14.47 44.05
CA PHE A 722 39.49 -14.60 45.51
C PHE A 722 38.40 -15.61 45.90
N ALA A 723 37.24 -15.58 45.22
CA ALA A 723 36.12 -16.48 45.53
C ALA A 723 36.43 -17.98 45.29
N PRO A 724 36.97 -18.42 44.14
CA PRO A 724 37.21 -19.83 43.85
C PRO A 724 38.27 -20.45 44.77
N ASN A 725 39.13 -19.61 45.34
CA ASN A 725 40.21 -20.02 46.23
C ASN A 725 39.88 -19.82 47.72
N GLY A 726 38.65 -19.45 48.07
CA GLY A 726 38.19 -19.31 49.47
C GLY A 726 38.75 -18.10 50.22
N HIS A 727 39.24 -17.08 49.50
CA HIS A 727 39.81 -15.85 50.08
C HIS A 727 38.84 -14.67 50.12
N LEU A 728 37.65 -14.82 49.51
CA LEU A 728 36.58 -13.82 49.56
C LEU A 728 35.62 -14.10 50.73
N LYS A 729 35.24 -13.04 51.46
CA LYS A 729 34.18 -13.09 52.48
C LYS A 729 33.16 -11.97 52.22
N THR A 730 31.89 -12.31 52.24
CA THR A 730 30.80 -11.32 52.21
C THR A 730 30.43 -10.90 53.64
N THR A 731 30.21 -9.60 53.85
CA THR A 731 29.82 -9.04 55.16
C THR A 731 28.51 -8.30 55.01
N LYS A 732 27.46 -8.76 55.70
CA LYS A 732 26.15 -8.10 55.69
C LYS A 732 26.28 -6.65 56.17
N LYS A 733 25.71 -5.73 55.39
CA LYS A 733 25.73 -4.29 55.67
C LYS A 733 25.02 -3.95 56.98
N THR A 734 25.82 -3.65 58.02
CA THR A 734 25.38 -2.97 59.25
C THR A 734 26.39 -1.85 59.55
N THR A 735 25.94 -0.74 60.14
CA THR A 735 26.75 0.49 60.32
C THR A 735 28.03 0.29 61.14
N LYS A 736 28.09 -0.70 62.03
CA LYS A 736 29.32 -1.08 62.76
C LYS A 736 30.21 -2.10 62.00
N ALA A 737 29.67 -2.83 61.03
CA ALA A 737 30.39 -3.89 60.32
C ALA A 737 31.21 -3.39 59.12
N THR A 738 30.90 -2.19 58.61
CA THR A 738 31.58 -1.57 57.45
C THR A 738 32.64 -0.54 57.83
N GLU A 739 32.96 -0.40 59.12
CA GLU A 739 34.03 0.49 59.58
C GLU A 739 35.39 0.04 59.02
N GLY A 740 36.09 0.95 58.33
CA GLY A 740 37.37 0.69 57.65
C GLY A 740 37.26 0.03 56.26
N PHE A 741 36.07 0.01 55.65
CA PHE A 741 35.91 -0.32 54.22
C PHE A 741 36.21 0.92 53.36
N LEU A 742 36.78 0.69 52.18
CA LEU A 742 36.84 1.68 51.12
C LEU A 742 35.55 1.63 50.31
N SER A 743 35.11 2.78 49.84
CA SER A 743 33.89 2.93 49.03
C SER A 743 34.24 3.62 47.72
N TYR A 744 33.79 3.05 46.61
CA TYR A 744 33.94 3.61 45.28
C TYR A 744 32.59 3.53 44.55
N GLY A 745 32.32 4.50 43.67
CA GLY A 745 31.10 4.54 42.87
C GLY A 745 30.68 5.95 42.49
N TRP A 746 29.48 6.07 41.93
CA TRP A 746 28.92 7.31 41.40
C TRP A 746 27.65 7.71 42.15
N SER A 747 27.51 9.01 42.36
CA SER A 747 26.27 9.63 42.82
C SER A 747 26.04 10.85 41.95
N GLN A 748 25.39 10.65 40.81
CA GLN A 748 25.20 11.67 39.78
C GLN A 748 23.72 11.85 39.46
N ILE A 749 23.43 12.99 38.83
CA ILE A 749 22.11 13.29 38.31
C ILE A 749 22.11 12.98 36.82
N GLN A 750 21.05 12.34 36.34
CA GLN A 750 20.82 12.12 34.93
C GLN A 750 19.38 12.47 34.58
N ASP A 751 19.14 12.76 33.31
CA ASP A 751 17.80 13.02 32.84
C ASP A 751 16.89 11.80 33.05
N LYS A 752 15.66 12.06 33.51
CA LYS A 752 14.68 11.01 33.81
C LYS A 752 14.27 10.22 32.56
N TYR A 753 14.28 10.84 31.38
CA TYR A 753 13.75 10.22 30.17
C TYR A 753 14.47 8.93 29.75
N GLY A 754 15.75 8.77 30.10
CA GLY A 754 16.51 7.54 29.82
C GLY A 754 15.89 6.30 30.47
N PHE A 755 15.15 6.50 31.57
CA PHE A 755 14.48 5.45 32.35
C PHE A 755 12.94 5.47 32.21
N VAL A 756 12.41 6.20 31.23
CA VAL A 756 10.96 6.19 30.91
C VAL A 756 10.72 5.32 29.68
N LYS A 757 9.64 4.54 29.71
CA LYS A 757 9.27 3.64 28.61
C LYS A 757 8.89 4.44 27.36
N ASP A 758 9.38 3.99 26.19
CA ASP A 758 9.05 4.53 24.86
C ASP A 758 9.19 6.07 24.74
N TRP A 759 10.13 6.67 25.49
CA TRP A 759 10.43 8.08 25.34
C TRP A 759 11.11 8.35 23.99
N HIS A 760 10.74 9.44 23.33
CA HIS A 760 11.18 9.75 21.96
C HIS A 760 12.68 10.09 21.85
N ILE A 761 13.35 10.39 22.96
CA ILE A 761 14.81 10.60 23.03
C ILE A 761 15.47 9.28 23.42
N GLY A 762 16.29 8.73 22.52
CA GLY A 762 17.07 7.52 22.76
C GLY A 762 18.31 7.81 23.59
N THR A 763 18.38 7.31 24.82
CA THR A 763 19.60 7.37 25.65
C THR A 763 20.35 6.05 25.57
N ILE A 764 21.60 6.08 25.11
CA ILE A 764 22.50 4.92 25.20
C ILE A 764 23.18 4.95 26.57
N HIS A 765 22.63 4.22 27.53
CA HIS A 765 23.37 3.91 28.75
C HIS A 765 24.41 2.84 28.44
N GLN A 766 25.64 2.99 28.94
CA GLN A 766 26.66 1.93 28.94
C GLN A 766 26.80 1.33 30.35
N PRO A 767 25.79 0.59 30.85
CA PRO A 767 25.78 0.08 32.23
C PRO A 767 26.98 -0.83 32.53
N HIS A 768 27.42 -1.62 31.54
CA HIS A 768 28.56 -2.52 31.66
C HIS A 768 29.85 -1.78 32.06
N SER A 769 30.11 -0.61 31.47
CA SER A 769 31.29 0.22 31.76
C SER A 769 31.35 0.68 33.22
N TYR A 770 30.22 1.04 33.83
CA TYR A 770 30.19 1.37 35.27
C TYR A 770 30.59 0.17 36.14
N GLY A 771 30.17 -1.04 35.74
CA GLY A 771 30.55 -2.28 36.42
C GLY A 771 32.04 -2.58 36.32
N SER A 772 32.60 -2.49 35.11
CA SER A 772 34.02 -2.75 34.86
C SER A 772 34.92 -1.74 35.56
N GLU A 773 34.57 -0.45 35.57
CA GLU A 773 35.34 0.59 36.26
C GLU A 773 35.37 0.39 37.78
N ILE A 774 34.27 -0.07 38.39
CA ILE A 774 34.25 -0.47 39.81
C ILE A 774 35.23 -1.61 40.06
N ALA A 775 35.17 -2.65 39.22
CA ALA A 775 36.05 -3.81 39.34
C ALA A 775 37.52 -3.41 39.18
N GLU A 776 37.85 -2.55 38.21
CA GLU A 776 39.22 -2.07 38.00
C GLU A 776 39.74 -1.26 39.20
N SER A 777 38.89 -0.41 39.79
CA SER A 777 39.24 0.36 40.99
C SER A 777 39.51 -0.55 42.20
N GLU A 778 38.66 -1.57 42.42
CA GLU A 778 38.88 -2.60 43.44
C GLU A 778 40.19 -3.36 43.18
N ASN A 779 40.37 -3.86 41.96
CA ASN A 779 41.53 -4.63 41.53
C ASN A 779 42.81 -3.83 41.75
N LYS A 780 42.84 -2.57 41.33
CA LYS A 780 43.99 -1.69 41.51
C LYS A 780 44.40 -1.60 42.97
N HIS A 781 43.46 -1.31 43.87
CA HIS A 781 43.77 -1.21 45.30
C HIS A 781 44.28 -2.52 45.89
N ILE A 782 43.72 -3.66 45.47
CA ILE A 782 44.20 -5.00 45.86
C ILE A 782 45.64 -5.19 45.40
N LEU A 783 45.94 -4.91 44.12
CA LEU A 783 47.25 -5.16 43.52
C LEU A 783 48.35 -4.26 44.11
N GLU A 784 48.09 -2.97 44.29
CA GLU A 784 49.00 -2.04 44.97
C GLU A 784 49.33 -2.53 46.38
N SER A 785 48.30 -2.94 47.14
CA SER A 785 48.46 -3.45 48.50
C SER A 785 49.23 -4.77 48.52
N LEU A 786 48.92 -5.70 47.59
CA LEU A 786 49.52 -7.02 47.46
C LEU A 786 51.00 -6.95 47.05
N PHE A 787 51.36 -6.01 46.19
CA PHE A 787 52.71 -5.86 45.64
C PHE A 787 53.55 -4.74 46.24
N SER A 788 53.09 -4.08 47.32
CA SER A 788 53.84 -2.97 47.95
C SER A 788 55.26 -3.28 48.45
N LYS A 789 55.62 -4.57 48.63
CA LYS A 789 56.99 -5.01 49.01
C LYS A 789 57.33 -6.35 48.37
N PRO A 790 57.68 -6.40 47.07
CA PRO A 790 57.96 -7.65 46.37
C PRO A 790 59.44 -8.01 46.48
N SER A 791 59.75 -9.31 46.41
CA SER A 791 61.13 -9.79 46.26
C SER A 791 61.58 -9.61 44.82
N LYS A 792 62.44 -8.63 44.57
CA LYS A 792 63.00 -8.35 43.24
C LYS A 792 63.96 -9.46 42.80
N ILE A 793 63.81 -9.93 41.56
CA ILE A 793 64.71 -10.88 40.92
C ILE A 793 65.02 -10.32 39.52
N ASP A 794 66.27 -9.94 39.29
CA ASP A 794 66.67 -9.26 38.05
C ASP A 794 66.84 -10.22 36.85
N ASN A 795 67.01 -11.53 37.09
CA ASN A 795 67.13 -12.55 36.06
C ASN A 795 65.79 -13.29 35.84
N PHE A 796 65.27 -13.25 34.61
CA PHE A 796 63.98 -13.86 34.25
C PHE A 796 63.97 -15.39 34.41
N GLU A 797 65.02 -16.09 33.99
CA GLU A 797 65.10 -17.55 34.14
C GLU A 797 65.13 -17.95 35.61
N GLU A 798 65.84 -17.18 36.46
CA GLU A 798 65.84 -17.41 37.90
C GLU A 798 64.45 -17.16 38.51
N TRP A 799 63.78 -16.08 38.12
CA TRP A 799 62.41 -15.77 38.55
C TRP A 799 61.47 -16.92 38.22
N LEU A 800 61.45 -17.37 36.95
CA LEU A 800 60.61 -18.47 36.50
C LEU A 800 60.98 -19.81 37.15
N LYS A 801 62.27 -20.09 37.36
CA LYS A 801 62.75 -21.30 38.06
C LYS A 801 62.29 -21.32 39.52
N ARG A 802 62.26 -20.18 40.21
CA ARG A 802 61.72 -20.09 41.58
C ARG A 802 60.22 -20.40 41.61
N LEU A 803 59.44 -19.89 40.67
CA LEU A 803 58.01 -20.20 40.57
C LEU A 803 57.76 -21.69 40.29
N ARG A 804 58.53 -22.29 39.37
CA ARG A 804 58.42 -23.72 39.00
C ARG A 804 58.90 -24.71 40.07
N ARG A 805 59.83 -24.30 40.95
CA ARG A 805 60.29 -25.13 42.07
C ARG A 805 59.15 -25.47 43.05
N SER A 806 58.16 -24.59 43.16
CA SER A 806 56.97 -24.79 44.00
C SER A 806 55.83 -25.47 43.23
N ARG A 807 56.04 -26.73 42.82
CA ARG A 807 55.09 -27.50 41.96
C ARG A 807 53.67 -27.62 42.52
N ASN A 808 53.48 -27.48 43.83
CA ASN A 808 52.16 -27.59 44.47
C ASN A 808 51.42 -26.24 44.61
N LYS A 809 52.05 -25.12 44.23
CA LYS A 809 51.46 -23.79 44.37
C LYS A 809 50.83 -23.32 43.07
N SER A 810 49.64 -22.73 43.18
CA SER A 810 49.04 -21.95 42.12
C SER A 810 49.46 -20.48 42.25
N TRP A 811 49.63 -19.80 41.11
CA TRP A 811 50.14 -18.43 41.04
C TRP A 811 49.13 -17.49 40.36
N LEU A 812 48.96 -16.29 40.93
CA LEU A 812 48.43 -15.13 40.24
C LEU A 812 49.61 -14.36 39.65
N ILE A 813 49.57 -14.10 38.34
CA ILE A 813 50.62 -13.38 37.64
C ILE A 813 50.01 -12.12 37.04
N VAL A 814 50.66 -11.00 37.31
CA VAL A 814 50.19 -9.68 36.90
C VAL A 814 51.27 -8.99 36.06
N SER A 815 50.88 -8.57 34.86
CA SER A 815 51.68 -7.74 33.98
C SER A 815 51.33 -6.28 34.24
N VAL A 816 52.30 -5.51 34.75
CA VAL A 816 52.12 -4.08 35.03
C VAL A 816 52.78 -3.27 33.92
N ARG A 817 52.00 -2.40 33.27
CA ARG A 817 52.46 -1.46 32.22
C ARG A 817 53.28 -2.11 31.10
N THR A 818 53.00 -3.39 30.83
CA THR A 818 53.65 -4.19 29.79
C THR A 818 52.59 -4.75 28.87
N ALA A 819 52.65 -4.35 27.60
CA ALA A 819 51.66 -4.72 26.61
C ALA A 819 51.78 -6.18 26.16
N ASP A 820 50.67 -6.76 25.74
CA ASP A 820 50.55 -8.17 25.33
C ASP A 820 51.47 -8.48 24.15
N TRP A 821 51.52 -7.57 23.19
CA TRP A 821 52.42 -7.68 22.04
C TRP A 821 53.88 -7.70 22.47
N TYR A 822 54.28 -7.00 23.55
CA TYR A 822 55.67 -7.05 24.03
C TYR A 822 56.02 -8.47 24.53
N MET A 823 55.07 -9.14 25.17
CA MET A 823 55.26 -10.50 25.67
C MET A 823 55.20 -11.58 24.56
N ILE A 824 54.48 -11.32 23.45
CA ILE A 824 54.29 -12.29 22.35
C ILE A 824 55.24 -12.05 21.16
N SER A 825 55.45 -10.80 20.75
CA SER A 825 56.25 -10.41 19.57
C SER A 825 57.74 -10.70 19.76
N ASP A 826 58.20 -10.68 21.00
CA ASP A 826 59.58 -10.94 21.35
C ASP A 826 59.85 -12.45 21.51
N ARG A 827 59.50 -13.24 20.48
CA ARG A 827 59.82 -14.69 20.42
C ARG A 827 61.32 -14.97 20.42
N LYS A 828 62.17 -13.92 20.33
CA LYS A 828 63.63 -14.01 20.36
C LYS A 828 64.18 -13.99 21.80
N ASP A 829 63.55 -13.26 22.71
CA ASP A 829 63.93 -13.16 24.13
C ASP A 829 63.37 -14.31 25.00
N ASP A 830 63.90 -14.48 26.23
CA ASP A 830 63.61 -15.61 27.11
C ASP A 830 62.13 -15.68 27.57
N ILE A 831 61.40 -14.57 27.56
CA ILE A 831 60.00 -14.48 28.04
C ILE A 831 59.03 -15.11 27.03
N GLY A 832 59.05 -14.68 25.77
CA GLY A 832 58.11 -15.14 24.74
C GLY A 832 58.17 -16.65 24.48
N LYS A 833 59.37 -17.26 24.61
CA LYS A 833 59.54 -18.72 24.52
C LYS A 833 58.77 -19.49 25.60
N GLN A 834 58.54 -18.87 26.76
CA GLN A 834 57.91 -19.48 27.92
C GLN A 834 56.40 -19.24 27.98
N ILE A 835 55.81 -18.47 27.05
CA ILE A 835 54.36 -18.19 27.03
C ILE A 835 53.62 -19.20 26.13
N LYS A 836 52.46 -19.65 26.61
CA LYS A 836 51.40 -20.31 25.86
C LYS A 836 50.30 -19.27 25.63
N SER A 837 50.15 -18.85 24.37
CA SER A 837 49.09 -17.94 23.93
C SER A 837 47.97 -18.73 23.27
N ASP A 838 46.74 -18.54 23.70
CA ASP A 838 45.56 -18.96 22.94
C ASP A 838 45.11 -17.78 22.07
N PHE A 839 45.33 -17.89 20.76
CA PHE A 839 44.97 -16.82 19.83
C PHE A 839 43.46 -16.65 19.65
N SER A 840 42.65 -17.65 20.06
CA SER A 840 41.20 -17.59 19.94
C SER A 840 40.53 -16.85 21.10
N THR A 841 41.11 -16.91 22.30
CA THR A 841 40.60 -16.20 23.49
C THR A 841 41.43 -14.98 23.89
N GLY A 842 42.65 -14.83 23.36
CA GLY A 842 43.60 -13.79 23.76
C GLY A 842 44.36 -14.10 25.05
N ASP A 843 44.08 -15.25 25.70
CA ASP A 843 44.67 -15.59 26.98
C ASP A 843 46.14 -15.98 26.89
N MET A 844 46.96 -15.44 27.79
CA MET A 844 48.37 -15.78 27.93
C MET A 844 48.68 -16.44 29.26
N SER A 845 49.50 -17.50 29.24
CA SER A 845 49.98 -18.18 30.45
C SER A 845 51.42 -18.67 30.28
N PHE A 846 52.16 -18.87 31.36
CA PHE A 846 53.51 -19.43 31.35
C PHE A 846 53.47 -20.96 31.29
N LYS A 847 54.23 -21.54 30.35
CA LYS A 847 54.41 -23.00 30.17
C LYS A 847 54.89 -23.64 31.47
N GLY A 848 54.25 -24.74 31.86
CA GLY A 848 54.67 -25.54 33.02
C GLY A 848 54.52 -24.84 34.38
N LEU A 849 53.71 -23.78 34.47
CA LEU A 849 53.35 -23.10 35.71
C LEU A 849 51.84 -23.22 35.94
N LYS A 850 51.41 -23.51 37.17
CA LYS A 850 49.99 -23.56 37.52
C LYS A 850 49.51 -22.15 37.84
N GLN A 851 48.79 -21.53 36.90
CA GLN A 851 48.17 -20.21 37.09
C GLN A 851 46.69 -20.33 37.43
N VAL A 852 46.17 -19.43 38.27
CA VAL A 852 44.73 -19.38 38.59
C VAL A 852 43.90 -18.67 37.55
N VAL A 853 44.48 -17.68 36.89
CA VAL A 853 43.92 -16.96 35.74
C VAL A 853 45.03 -16.79 34.70
N PRO A 854 44.69 -16.55 33.43
CA PRO A 854 45.64 -15.98 32.46
C PRO A 854 46.38 -14.78 33.06
N ILE A 855 47.53 -14.41 32.48
CA ILE A 855 48.29 -13.25 32.95
C ILE A 855 47.34 -12.06 33.02
N TYR A 856 47.19 -11.46 34.19
CA TYR A 856 46.28 -10.34 34.39
C TYR A 856 47.02 -9.05 34.04
N HIS A 857 46.47 -8.28 33.11
CA HIS A 857 47.12 -7.09 32.61
C HIS A 857 46.55 -5.86 33.31
N VAL A 858 47.43 -5.00 33.81
CA VAL A 858 47.01 -3.76 34.46
C VAL A 858 47.93 -2.61 34.06
N TYR A 859 47.32 -1.46 33.78
CA TYR A 859 48.04 -0.22 33.60
C TYR A 859 47.98 0.60 34.89
N ASP A 860 48.96 0.36 35.78
CA ASP A 860 49.06 1.06 37.07
C ASP A 860 50.37 1.84 37.16
N ASN A 861 50.28 3.15 37.36
CA ASN A 861 51.44 4.04 37.48
C ASN A 861 52.11 3.96 38.86
N TYR A 862 51.45 3.41 39.89
CA TYR A 862 52.00 3.30 41.23
C TYR A 862 52.85 2.05 41.45
N LEU A 863 52.70 1.04 40.59
CA LEU A 863 53.53 -0.15 40.58
C LEU A 863 54.64 -0.03 39.52
N PRO A 864 55.91 -0.36 39.87
CA PRO A 864 56.99 -0.43 38.88
C PRO A 864 56.63 -1.37 37.72
N LYS A 865 56.99 -0.96 36.49
CA LYS A 865 56.75 -1.76 35.28
C LYS A 865 57.44 -3.13 35.37
N GLY A 866 56.72 -4.19 35.02
CA GLY A 866 57.26 -5.55 34.97
C GLY A 866 56.25 -6.64 35.33
N LEU A 867 56.76 -7.84 35.63
CA LEU A 867 55.96 -9.02 35.96
C LEU A 867 55.97 -9.29 37.46
N TYR A 868 54.78 -9.43 38.03
CA TYR A 868 54.57 -9.77 39.42
C TYR A 868 53.95 -11.15 39.53
N ALA A 869 54.42 -11.94 40.50
CA ALA A 869 53.83 -13.24 40.82
C ALA A 869 53.60 -13.36 42.32
N VAL A 870 52.44 -13.89 42.68
CA VAL A 870 52.07 -14.20 44.06
C VAL A 870 51.39 -15.55 44.14
N SER A 871 51.73 -16.31 45.18
CA SER A 871 51.08 -17.58 45.45
C SER A 871 49.64 -17.31 45.93
N VAL A 872 48.69 -18.10 45.45
CA VAL A 872 47.28 -18.02 45.87
C VAL A 872 47.14 -18.09 47.39
N ASP A 873 47.90 -18.99 48.03
CA ASP A 873 47.92 -19.15 49.50
C ASP A 873 48.30 -17.86 50.25
N ASP A 874 48.94 -16.92 49.58
CA ASP A 874 49.46 -15.67 50.13
C ASP A 874 48.62 -14.43 49.74
N LEU A 875 47.47 -14.60 49.08
CA LEU A 875 46.59 -13.50 48.65
C LEU A 875 45.98 -12.69 49.81
N GLY A 876 45.89 -13.24 51.02
CA GLY A 876 45.23 -12.57 52.15
C GLY A 876 43.72 -12.80 52.19
N ARG A 877 42.96 -11.81 52.66
CA ARG A 877 41.48 -11.87 52.71
C ARG A 877 40.88 -10.60 52.11
N LEU A 878 39.94 -10.78 51.18
CA LEU A 878 39.10 -9.72 50.64
C LEU A 878 37.71 -9.81 51.27
N GLU A 879 37.20 -8.69 51.76
CA GLU A 879 35.86 -8.59 52.33
C GLU A 879 35.03 -7.59 51.51
N ILE A 880 33.87 -8.02 51.01
CA ILE A 880 32.93 -7.15 50.28
C ILE A 880 31.69 -6.93 51.13
N ALA A 881 31.20 -5.70 51.16
CA ALA A 881 29.95 -5.37 51.82
C ALA A 881 28.78 -5.89 50.98
N ASP A 882 28.00 -6.77 51.57
CA ASP A 882 26.87 -7.43 50.93
C ASP A 882 25.60 -6.58 51.09
N ASN A 883 24.95 -6.29 49.95
CA ASN A 883 23.72 -5.53 49.88
C ASN A 883 22.63 -6.37 49.20
N LYS A 884 21.82 -7.07 49.99
CA LYS A 884 20.73 -7.95 49.50
C LYS A 884 21.20 -8.97 48.46
N ASP A 885 22.30 -9.67 48.76
CA ASP A 885 22.90 -10.71 47.92
C ASP A 885 23.58 -10.17 46.64
N GLU A 886 23.80 -8.86 46.54
CA GLU A 886 24.56 -8.21 45.46
C GLU A 886 25.81 -7.47 45.99
N PRO A 887 26.94 -7.50 45.25
CA PRO A 887 28.20 -6.85 45.66
C PRO A 887 28.21 -5.33 45.42
N ILE A 888 27.26 -4.81 44.65
CA ILE A 888 27.15 -3.40 44.29
C ILE A 888 25.75 -2.90 44.67
N GLU A 889 25.68 -1.77 45.36
CA GLU A 889 24.43 -1.07 45.63
C GLU A 889 24.09 -0.16 44.46
N ILE A 890 22.95 -0.39 43.81
CA ILE A 890 22.47 0.41 42.68
C ILE A 890 21.06 0.92 42.99
N SER A 891 20.87 2.24 43.01
CA SER A 891 19.56 2.88 43.06
C SER A 891 19.43 3.95 41.98
N ILE A 892 18.26 3.97 41.33
CA ILE A 892 17.86 5.00 40.38
C ILE A 892 16.55 5.55 40.95
N ASP A 893 16.61 6.78 41.46
CA ASP A 893 15.51 7.40 42.18
C ASP A 893 15.07 8.67 41.45
N ALA A 894 13.82 8.73 41.02
CA ALA A 894 13.25 9.95 40.44
C ALA A 894 13.02 10.99 41.54
N TYR A 895 13.49 12.21 41.29
CA TYR A 895 13.22 13.35 42.16
C TYR A 895 11.74 13.74 42.17
N SER A 896 11.00 13.44 41.09
CA SER A 896 9.55 13.64 40.99
C SER A 896 8.76 12.80 41.99
N ASP A 897 9.24 11.59 42.28
CA ASP A 897 8.52 10.59 43.07
C ASP A 897 9.05 10.48 44.51
N ASN A 898 10.16 11.16 44.84
CA ASN A 898 10.84 11.07 46.13
C ASN A 898 11.03 12.46 46.77
N GLU A 899 10.02 12.89 47.54
CA GLU A 899 10.00 14.20 48.19
C GLU A 899 11.17 14.42 49.16
N ARG A 900 11.59 13.37 49.87
CA ARG A 900 12.73 13.46 50.79
C ARG A 900 14.04 13.72 50.06
N LEU A 901 14.26 13.05 48.92
CA LEU A 901 15.42 13.27 48.07
C LEU A 901 15.42 14.69 47.49
N LEU A 902 14.25 15.15 47.04
CA LEU A 902 14.07 16.48 46.46
C LEU A 902 14.33 17.60 47.47
N GLU A 903 13.61 17.63 48.59
CA GLU A 903 13.76 18.69 49.59
C GLU A 903 15.15 18.64 50.25
N GLY A 904 15.70 17.44 50.50
CA GLY A 904 17.07 17.31 51.02
C GLY A 904 18.14 17.89 50.09
N THR A 905 17.97 17.76 48.76
CA THR A 905 18.89 18.34 47.77
C THR A 905 18.68 19.86 47.63
N LEU A 906 17.45 20.36 47.83
CA LEU A 906 17.15 21.80 47.81
C LEU A 906 17.58 22.52 49.08
N GLU A 907 17.67 21.83 50.22
CA GLU A 907 18.19 22.37 51.49
C GLU A 907 19.72 22.45 51.49
N ILE A 908 20.40 21.44 50.96
CA ILE A 908 21.86 21.39 50.83
C ILE A 908 22.22 21.50 49.35
N GLN A 909 22.12 22.72 48.82
CA GLN A 909 22.30 22.99 47.40
C GLN A 909 23.77 22.82 47.00
N PRO A 910 24.08 21.91 46.06
CA PRO A 910 25.41 21.87 45.46
C PRO A 910 25.60 23.05 44.50
N ASP A 911 26.84 23.48 44.28
CA ASP A 911 27.17 24.67 43.48
C ASP A 911 26.53 24.66 42.09
N TRP A 912 26.53 23.51 41.42
CA TRP A 912 25.94 23.34 40.08
C TRP A 912 24.42 23.54 40.06
N LEU A 913 23.72 23.35 41.20
CA LEU A 913 22.26 23.57 41.30
C LEU A 913 21.94 25.04 41.54
N ILE A 914 22.80 25.75 42.26
CA ILE A 914 22.68 27.20 42.50
C ILE A 914 22.70 27.95 41.15
N GLU A 915 23.55 27.50 40.22
CA GLU A 915 23.64 28.04 38.87
C GLU A 915 22.35 27.90 38.03
N LYS A 916 21.40 27.04 38.44
CA LYS A 916 20.12 26.83 37.72
C LYS A 916 19.04 27.87 38.03
N GLY A 917 19.26 28.77 38.99
CA GLY A 917 18.36 29.87 39.30
C GLY A 917 17.69 29.76 40.66
N ASP A 918 16.46 30.26 40.78
CA ASP A 918 15.74 30.31 42.05
C ASP A 918 15.23 28.94 42.52
N LYS A 919 14.79 28.85 43.79
CA LYS A 919 14.33 27.58 44.38
C LYS A 919 13.20 26.91 43.57
N THR A 920 12.34 27.69 42.92
CA THR A 920 11.24 27.17 42.09
C THR A 920 11.76 26.52 40.83
N THR A 921 12.69 27.19 40.13
CA THR A 921 13.34 26.69 38.91
C THR A 921 14.20 25.46 39.22
N GLN A 922 14.95 25.49 40.31
CA GLN A 922 15.72 24.35 40.82
C GLN A 922 14.81 23.15 41.11
N LYS A 923 13.68 23.37 41.80
CA LYS A 923 12.71 22.31 42.12
C LYS A 923 12.11 21.71 40.85
N PHE A 924 11.76 22.54 39.87
CA PHE A 924 11.22 22.08 38.60
C PHE A 924 12.26 21.26 37.82
N PHE A 925 13.49 21.79 37.68
CA PHE A 925 14.61 21.10 37.05
C PHE A 925 14.85 19.74 37.71
N LEU A 926 15.00 19.68 39.04
CA LEU A 926 15.26 18.41 39.73
C LEU A 926 14.18 17.37 39.42
N LYS A 927 12.89 17.75 39.37
CA LYS A 927 11.79 16.79 39.10
C LYS A 927 11.87 16.12 37.71
N THR A 928 12.58 16.71 36.74
CA THR A 928 12.84 16.11 35.42
C THR A 928 14.05 15.18 35.42
N GLN A 929 14.70 14.98 36.57
CA GLN A 929 15.92 14.22 36.73
C GLN A 929 15.72 12.97 37.61
N VAL A 930 16.67 12.05 37.51
CA VAL A 930 16.88 10.93 38.42
C VAL A 930 18.23 11.06 39.11
N ARG A 931 18.29 10.61 40.37
CA ARG A 931 19.56 10.33 41.04
C ARG A 931 19.98 8.91 40.67
N MET A 932 21.12 8.79 39.99
CA MET A 932 21.80 7.53 39.77
C MET A 932 22.87 7.34 40.85
N PHE A 933 22.64 6.38 41.73
CA PHE A 933 23.54 6.02 42.81
C PHE A 933 24.04 4.60 42.62
N ILE A 934 25.34 4.45 42.40
CA ILE A 934 26.03 3.17 42.28
C ILE A 934 27.16 3.20 43.31
N ARG A 935 27.23 2.21 44.20
CA ARG A 935 28.26 2.14 45.22
C ARG A 935 28.72 0.71 45.48
N HIS A 936 30.03 0.53 45.47
CA HIS A 936 30.70 -0.68 45.90
C HIS A 936 31.58 -0.39 47.11
N ALA A 937 31.54 -1.27 48.11
CA ALA A 937 32.36 -1.13 49.31
C ALA A 937 33.10 -2.42 49.62
N PHE A 938 34.42 -2.32 49.79
CA PHE A 938 35.30 -3.46 49.99
C PHE A 938 36.42 -3.13 50.98
N ARG A 939 37.02 -4.19 51.53
CA ARG A 939 38.18 -4.11 52.42
C ARG A 939 39.13 -5.25 52.12
N TYR A 940 40.33 -4.90 51.73
CA TYR A 940 41.38 -5.87 51.47
C TYR A 940 42.41 -5.91 52.60
N ARG A 941 42.73 -7.12 53.10
CA ARG A 941 43.75 -7.33 54.13
C ARG A 941 44.80 -8.32 53.60
N PRO A 942 46.01 -7.85 53.22
CA PRO A 942 47.07 -8.73 52.75
C PRO A 942 47.61 -9.63 53.87
N LYS A 943 48.14 -10.80 53.50
CA LYS A 943 48.78 -11.73 54.46
C LYS A 943 50.13 -11.19 54.91
N GLY A 944 50.43 -11.26 56.21
CA GLY A 944 51.63 -10.64 56.81
C GLY A 944 52.98 -11.20 56.34
N LYS A 945 53.08 -12.51 56.09
CA LYS A 945 54.21 -13.13 55.36
C LYS A 945 53.70 -13.58 53.99
N ARG A 946 54.22 -12.98 52.92
CA ARG A 946 53.80 -13.25 51.54
C ARG A 946 55.01 -13.48 50.63
N SER A 947 54.89 -14.45 49.73
CA SER A 947 55.89 -14.77 48.72
C SER A 947 55.51 -14.06 47.42
N THR A 948 55.75 -12.75 47.36
CA THR A 948 55.57 -11.95 46.14
C THR A 948 56.91 -11.78 45.44
N PHE A 949 56.96 -12.09 44.15
CA PHE A 949 58.15 -11.97 43.33
C PHE A 949 57.93 -10.95 42.23
N TYR A 950 58.93 -10.11 41.98
CA TYR A 950 58.89 -9.08 40.95
C TYR A 950 60.08 -9.23 40.02
N TYR A 951 59.80 -9.22 38.72
CA TYR A 951 60.79 -9.16 37.66
C TYR A 951 60.63 -7.83 36.91
N PRO A 952 61.65 -6.94 36.92
CA PRO A 952 61.59 -5.68 36.20
C PRO A 952 61.71 -5.88 34.69
N ILE A 953 60.87 -5.17 33.92
CA ILE A 953 60.97 -5.10 32.46
C ILE A 953 61.43 -3.69 32.08
N ASN A 954 62.64 -3.57 31.56
CA ASN A 954 63.16 -2.32 31.03
C ASN A 954 62.73 -2.17 29.57
N ASN A 955 62.13 -1.04 29.20
CA ASN A 955 62.04 -0.64 27.80
C ASN A 955 63.46 -0.43 27.29
N LYS A 956 63.85 -1.12 26.22
CA LYS A 956 65.08 -0.78 25.49
C LYS A 956 64.93 0.50 24.63
N ASP A 957 63.74 1.10 24.60
CA ASP A 957 63.39 2.22 23.70
C ASP A 957 62.98 3.53 24.43
N ASP A 958 63.35 3.74 25.70
CA ASP A 958 63.22 5.07 26.36
C ASP A 958 64.54 5.87 26.22
N ASN A 959 65.07 5.95 24.99
CA ASN A 959 66.13 6.86 24.58
C ASN A 959 65.77 7.54 23.25
#